data_AF-A0A8T0FIF0-F1
#
_entry.id   AF-A0A8T0FIF0-F1
#
_cell.length_a   1.000
_cell.length_b   1.000
_cell.length_c   1.000
_cell.angle_alpha   90.00
_cell.angle_beta   90.00
_cell.angle_gamma   90.00
#
_symmetry.space_group_name_H-M   'P 1'
#
loop_
_entity.id
_entity.type
_entity.pdbx_description
1 polymer ?
#
loop_
_entity_poly.entity_id
_entity_poly.type
_entity_poly.pdbx_seq_one_letter_code
_entity_poly.pdbx_strand_id
1 'polypeptide(L)'
;MDTIIKLNKAKTSLKGSISRIENFADKVSEDTSLMDLEVKLKKIDQLPQNVISIRRNSFELDCPPRGFGDVSKMEIPKYMELSDPQFFEAKEIQALLNADVFFRIMKDNFYRVNEELLFRETEFGWIASGRLEEAKTIDALESCFLLNNNSIEDTLKQFFDLESLGIRDDPCIHEDQALKIFNDTVQYNNGRYIVELPFHKHIKELSDNLIVAKQRFQNLWRRSQKDTDLHLKYEEIIQDYLNQGIIEKVDTSELCKDKPIYYLPHQVVKKEGRVTTSTRIVFDATSHQANELSLNDCLWPGPNLYPNLLDVLINFRLNKIAISSDIRQAFLQICLADKHKDAVRFLWTPSDPRTEKRPVLEVYRFNRVIFGVNASPFLLAATVKHHITKYEEEYPITVNHLDSYMYVDDWITGQDNREEALLISRHAKNIMKEAVMEMRKWISNDSALMNQWVAEGLDTYPIDTSICLGSNKTKVLGMAWQTQDDCFTLDTTSLLEFITASKITKRSLLQAIGKIFDPLGLLTPFTIRVKCLIQELWETKITWDEILPPKIVEIWLEWCKELPLLDELKIPRLVLDSTTEEKNDSIEIHVFCDASKLAYGASVYVKLKKQDKVYVNLITSKTRVAPLKSVTLPRLELLGALVASRLSSKVQEIIGQKKRLYCVPLDRFQNSSVLDKGSHRKWKQFVKNRVLEITGLTNPNTWFHCPGKDNPSDFLSRGLSAKSLICENKWWNGPSFLLSDELSETICECPEPDEKDYFPDLKSENSNIVLTLNSNKTFFDYLINRSNR
;
A
#
# COMPACT_ATOMS: atom_id res chain seq x y z
N MET A 1 -35.96 50.12 -18.63
CA MET A 1 -35.35 49.84 -19.95
C MET A 1 -34.09 48.98 -19.87
N ASP A 2 -33.39 48.86 -18.73
CA ASP A 2 -32.23 47.95 -18.60
C ASP A 2 -32.54 46.45 -18.54
N THR A 3 -33.79 46.05 -18.31
CA THR A 3 -34.19 44.63 -18.31
C THR A 3 -34.39 44.08 -19.73
N ILE A 4 -34.76 44.94 -20.70
CA ILE A 4 -35.05 44.53 -22.08
C ILE A 4 -33.76 44.37 -22.91
N ILE A 5 -32.70 45.12 -22.59
CA ILE A 5 -31.38 44.96 -23.24
C ILE A 5 -30.66 43.67 -22.76
N LYS A 6 -30.86 43.26 -21.50
CA LYS A 6 -30.33 41.99 -20.99
C LYS A 6 -31.03 40.76 -21.60
N LEU A 7 -32.32 40.85 -21.89
CA LEU A 7 -33.09 39.78 -22.56
C LEU A 7 -32.70 39.59 -24.04
N ASN A 8 -32.32 40.65 -24.76
CA ASN A 8 -31.88 40.52 -26.16
C ASN A 8 -30.44 40.00 -26.30
N LYS A 9 -29.54 40.22 -25.32
CA LYS A 9 -28.19 39.63 -25.34
C LYS A 9 -28.19 38.12 -25.02
N ALA A 10 -29.12 37.63 -24.20
CA ALA A 10 -29.27 36.20 -23.92
C ALA A 10 -29.80 35.41 -25.13
N LYS A 11 -30.63 36.04 -25.98
CA LYS A 11 -31.22 35.42 -27.19
C LYS A 11 -30.18 35.13 -28.29
N THR A 12 -29.07 35.85 -28.34
CA THR A 12 -27.97 35.62 -29.29
C THR A 12 -26.96 34.54 -28.86
N SER A 13 -26.89 34.21 -27.57
CA SER A 13 -25.98 33.14 -27.07
C SER A 13 -26.57 31.73 -27.26
N LEU A 14 -27.89 31.60 -27.30
CA LEU A 14 -28.58 30.31 -27.43
C LEU A 14 -28.71 29.79 -28.88
N LYS A 15 -28.54 30.63 -29.90
CA LYS A 15 -28.59 30.20 -31.31
C LYS A 15 -27.35 29.42 -31.78
N GLY A 16 -26.20 29.59 -31.12
CA GLY A 16 -24.98 28.83 -31.43
C GLY A 16 -25.04 27.36 -30.96
N SER A 17 -25.76 27.09 -29.87
CA SER A 17 -25.81 25.75 -29.27
C SER A 17 -26.90 24.85 -29.85
N ILE A 18 -27.96 25.41 -30.44
CA ILE A 18 -29.05 24.62 -31.06
C ILE A 18 -28.59 24.00 -32.38
N SER A 19 -27.80 24.73 -33.20
CA SER A 19 -27.25 24.20 -34.47
C SER A 19 -26.22 23.07 -34.31
N ARG A 20 -25.62 22.93 -33.10
CA ARG A 20 -24.71 21.82 -32.75
C ARG A 20 -25.45 20.60 -32.19
N ILE A 21 -26.67 20.78 -31.68
CA ILE A 21 -27.50 19.69 -31.17
C ILE A 21 -28.33 19.09 -32.32
N GLU A 22 -28.82 19.91 -33.26
CA GLU A 22 -29.54 19.43 -34.45
C GLU A 22 -28.64 18.54 -35.35
N ASN A 23 -27.34 18.87 -35.50
CA ASN A 23 -26.40 18.04 -36.25
C ASN A 23 -25.98 16.73 -35.53
N PHE A 24 -26.29 16.56 -34.25
CA PHE A 24 -26.05 15.32 -33.51
C PHE A 24 -27.29 14.42 -33.48
N ALA A 25 -28.48 15.01 -33.59
CA ALA A 25 -29.75 14.28 -33.69
C ALA A 25 -29.95 13.61 -35.06
N ASP A 26 -29.47 14.22 -36.14
CA ASP A 26 -29.61 13.67 -37.52
C ASP A 26 -28.66 12.48 -37.83
N LYS A 27 -27.83 12.06 -36.87
CA LYS A 27 -26.90 10.91 -37.03
C LYS A 27 -27.19 9.72 -36.12
N VAL A 28 -28.28 9.75 -35.35
CA VAL A 28 -28.73 8.62 -34.52
C VAL A 28 -30.18 8.30 -34.89
N SER A 29 -30.39 7.91 -36.15
CA SER A 29 -31.66 7.34 -36.59
C SER A 29 -31.42 5.91 -37.07
N GLU A 30 -31.05 5.03 -36.15
CA GLU A 30 -31.17 3.57 -36.29
C GLU A 30 -30.84 2.91 -34.95
N ASP A 31 -31.59 3.25 -33.89
CA ASP A 31 -31.56 2.44 -32.67
C ASP A 31 -32.89 2.54 -31.91
N THR A 32 -33.76 1.57 -32.14
CA THR A 32 -35.07 1.42 -31.49
C THR A 32 -34.99 1.40 -29.95
N SER A 33 -33.82 1.05 -29.40
CA SER A 33 -33.56 0.97 -27.95
C SER A 33 -33.54 2.33 -27.22
N LEU A 34 -33.06 3.38 -27.89
CA LEU A 34 -32.95 4.73 -27.32
C LEU A 34 -34.31 5.45 -27.25
N MET A 35 -35.18 5.22 -28.24
CA MET A 35 -36.55 5.75 -28.25
C MET A 35 -37.38 5.19 -27.07
N ASP A 36 -37.28 3.89 -26.80
CA ASP A 36 -37.98 3.26 -25.67
C ASP A 36 -37.49 3.78 -24.32
N LEU A 37 -36.19 4.04 -24.19
CA LEU A 37 -35.60 4.64 -22.99
C LEU A 37 -36.12 6.07 -22.75
N GLU A 38 -36.22 6.87 -23.83
CA GLU A 38 -36.74 8.25 -23.77
C GLU A 38 -38.23 8.29 -23.41
N VAL A 39 -39.03 7.34 -23.91
CA VAL A 39 -40.45 7.18 -23.55
C VAL A 39 -40.60 6.74 -22.09
N LYS A 40 -39.78 5.80 -21.62
CA LYS A 40 -39.78 5.36 -20.21
C LYS A 40 -39.37 6.49 -19.26
N LEU A 41 -38.35 7.28 -19.61
CA LEU A 41 -37.91 8.44 -18.82
C LEU A 41 -38.96 9.57 -18.79
N LYS A 42 -39.66 9.84 -19.89
CA LYS A 42 -40.79 10.81 -19.91
C LYS A 42 -41.96 10.40 -19.00
N LYS A 43 -42.20 9.10 -18.78
CA LYS A 43 -43.18 8.63 -17.79
C LYS A 43 -42.71 8.91 -16.35
N ILE A 44 -41.40 8.92 -16.08
CA ILE A 44 -40.83 9.27 -14.77
C ILE A 44 -41.00 10.77 -14.48
N ASP A 45 -40.78 11.63 -15.47
CA ASP A 45 -40.88 13.09 -15.34
C ASP A 45 -42.31 13.60 -15.06
N GLN A 46 -43.34 12.75 -15.20
CA GLN A 46 -44.73 13.06 -14.82
C GLN A 46 -45.01 12.87 -13.32
N LEU A 47 -44.05 12.35 -12.55
CA LEU A 47 -44.13 12.27 -11.09
C LEU A 47 -43.74 13.62 -10.45
N PRO A 48 -44.36 14.03 -9.32
CA PRO A 48 -44.17 15.37 -8.75
C PRO A 48 -42.69 15.72 -8.48
N GLN A 49 -42.28 16.90 -8.98
CA GLN A 49 -40.91 17.36 -9.27
C GLN A 49 -39.86 17.43 -8.14
N ASN A 50 -40.10 16.86 -6.96
CA ASN A 50 -39.19 17.08 -5.83
C ASN A 50 -38.17 15.95 -5.55
N VAL A 51 -38.09 14.89 -6.36
CA VAL A 51 -37.16 13.78 -6.07
C VAL A 51 -36.69 13.05 -7.32
N ILE A 52 -35.92 13.67 -8.22
CA ILE A 52 -35.23 12.91 -9.28
C ILE A 52 -33.86 13.54 -9.56
N SER A 53 -32.79 12.94 -9.04
CA SER A 53 -31.44 13.11 -9.58
C SER A 53 -31.03 11.82 -10.29
N ILE A 54 -31.32 11.72 -11.59
CA ILE A 54 -30.80 10.64 -12.42
C ILE A 54 -29.35 10.98 -12.72
N ARG A 55 -28.40 10.28 -12.06
CA ARG A 55 -27.00 10.31 -12.49
C ARG A 55 -26.84 9.30 -13.63
N ARG A 56 -26.65 9.80 -14.86
CA ARG A 56 -26.07 9.00 -15.95
C ARG A 56 -24.60 8.75 -15.64
N ASN A 57 -24.30 7.66 -14.98
CA ASN A 57 -22.96 7.07 -14.95
C ASN A 57 -23.06 5.71 -15.64
N SER A 58 -22.07 5.36 -16.47
CA SER A 58 -21.85 3.97 -16.88
C SER A 58 -21.46 3.18 -15.63
N PHE A 59 -22.29 2.22 -15.22
CA PHE A 59 -22.02 1.38 -14.07
C PHE A 59 -21.56 0.00 -14.57
N GLU A 60 -20.30 -0.36 -14.32
CA GLU A 60 -19.82 -1.74 -14.46
C GLU A 60 -20.27 -2.53 -13.22
N LEU A 61 -21.52 -2.99 -13.24
CA LEU A 61 -22.05 -3.98 -12.31
C LEU A 61 -22.53 -5.17 -13.15
N ASP A 62 -21.60 -6.09 -13.42
CA ASP A 62 -21.94 -7.41 -13.94
C ASP A 62 -22.64 -8.22 -12.84
N CYS A 63 -23.97 -8.08 -12.75
CA CYS A 63 -24.81 -9.10 -12.13
C CYS A 63 -25.37 -9.97 -13.26
N PRO A 64 -24.66 -11.04 -13.70
CA PRO A 64 -25.29 -11.98 -14.62
C PRO A 64 -26.46 -12.65 -13.88
N PRO A 65 -27.70 -12.56 -14.37
CA PRO A 65 -28.68 -13.54 -13.96
C PRO A 65 -28.18 -14.92 -14.41
N ARG A 66 -28.06 -15.85 -13.46
CA ARG A 66 -27.64 -17.23 -13.70
C ARG A 66 -28.52 -17.84 -14.77
N GLY A 67 -27.91 -18.57 -15.71
CA GLY A 67 -28.53 -19.09 -16.93
C GLY A 67 -29.98 -19.52 -16.73
N PHE A 68 -30.88 -18.88 -17.48
CA PHE A 68 -32.30 -19.15 -17.37
C PHE A 68 -32.60 -20.56 -17.89
N GLY A 69 -33.37 -21.32 -17.12
CA GLY A 69 -34.06 -22.49 -17.66
C GLY A 69 -34.94 -22.10 -18.85
N ASP A 70 -35.26 -23.07 -19.70
CA ASP A 70 -35.95 -22.89 -20.98
C ASP A 70 -37.28 -22.10 -20.85
N VAL A 71 -37.22 -20.79 -21.11
CA VAL A 71 -38.35 -19.82 -20.96
C VAL A 71 -39.50 -20.15 -21.91
N SER A 72 -39.25 -20.95 -22.94
CA SER A 72 -40.26 -21.43 -23.90
C SER A 72 -41.38 -22.28 -23.28
N LYS A 73 -41.20 -22.75 -22.03
CA LYS A 73 -42.20 -23.52 -21.27
C LYS A 73 -43.03 -22.69 -20.27
N MET A 74 -42.79 -21.39 -20.15
CA MET A 74 -43.53 -20.52 -19.22
C MET A 74 -44.80 -19.96 -19.87
N GLU A 75 -45.96 -20.21 -19.26
CA GLU A 75 -47.23 -19.61 -19.69
C GLU A 75 -47.35 -18.15 -19.22
N ILE A 76 -46.67 -17.24 -19.92
CA ILE A 76 -46.83 -15.79 -19.72
C ILE A 76 -48.04 -15.33 -20.56
N PRO A 77 -49.07 -14.72 -19.96
CA PRO A 77 -50.23 -14.25 -20.72
C PRO A 77 -49.83 -13.18 -21.74
N LYS A 78 -50.23 -13.35 -23.00
CA LYS A 78 -49.87 -12.43 -24.12
C LYS A 78 -50.33 -10.98 -23.94
N TYR A 79 -51.24 -10.72 -23.01
CA TYR A 79 -51.70 -9.36 -22.68
C TYR A 79 -50.80 -8.63 -21.67
N MET A 80 -49.79 -9.30 -21.11
CA MET A 80 -48.85 -8.71 -20.16
C MET A 80 -47.71 -8.00 -20.89
N GLU A 81 -47.66 -6.67 -20.78
CA GLU A 81 -46.56 -5.86 -21.34
C GLU A 81 -45.37 -5.86 -20.35
N LEU A 82 -44.34 -6.67 -20.65
CA LEU A 82 -43.15 -6.81 -19.81
C LEU A 82 -42.26 -5.56 -19.91
N SER A 83 -41.71 -5.11 -18.78
CA SER A 83 -40.74 -4.01 -18.74
C SER A 83 -39.46 -4.34 -19.51
N ASP A 84 -39.07 -5.62 -19.47
CA ASP A 84 -37.97 -6.20 -20.24
C ASP A 84 -38.43 -7.55 -20.82
N PRO A 85 -38.73 -7.62 -22.13
CA PRO A 85 -39.10 -8.86 -22.79
C PRO A 85 -37.98 -9.92 -22.80
N GLN A 86 -36.73 -9.50 -22.62
CA GLN A 86 -35.55 -10.36 -22.54
C GLN A 86 -34.95 -10.34 -21.13
N PHE A 87 -35.80 -10.24 -20.09
CA PHE A 87 -35.36 -10.30 -18.68
C PHE A 87 -34.54 -11.56 -18.34
N PHE A 88 -34.60 -12.55 -19.23
CA PHE A 88 -33.85 -13.80 -19.18
C PHE A 88 -32.46 -13.76 -19.84
N GLU A 89 -32.00 -12.60 -20.31
CA GLU A 89 -30.67 -12.41 -20.89
C GLU A 89 -29.93 -11.33 -20.10
N ALA A 90 -28.65 -11.58 -19.78
CA ALA A 90 -27.80 -10.59 -19.12
C ALA A 90 -27.51 -9.41 -20.06
N LYS A 91 -27.81 -8.18 -19.64
CA LYS A 91 -27.56 -6.95 -20.39
C LYS A 91 -26.98 -5.85 -19.50
N GLU A 92 -26.31 -4.88 -20.14
CA GLU A 92 -25.73 -3.72 -19.47
C GLU A 92 -26.80 -2.90 -18.73
N ILE A 93 -26.49 -2.48 -17.49
CA ILE A 93 -27.40 -1.70 -16.66
C ILE A 93 -27.43 -0.24 -17.16
N GLN A 94 -28.57 0.15 -17.72
CA GLN A 94 -28.74 1.48 -18.31
C GLN A 94 -29.06 2.59 -17.30
N ALA A 95 -29.65 2.24 -16.15
CA ALA A 95 -29.99 3.18 -15.09
C ALA A 95 -30.17 2.47 -13.74
N LEU A 96 -29.75 3.13 -12.65
CA LEU A 96 -30.01 2.70 -11.27
C LEU A 96 -31.03 3.64 -10.63
N LEU A 97 -32.07 3.06 -10.02
CA LEU A 97 -33.11 3.79 -9.29
C LEU A 97 -32.83 3.70 -7.79
N ASN A 98 -32.94 4.82 -7.08
CA ASN A 98 -32.82 4.84 -5.63
C ASN A 98 -34.01 4.12 -4.95
N ALA A 99 -33.79 3.63 -3.73
CA ALA A 99 -34.78 2.86 -2.97
C ALA A 99 -36.06 3.64 -2.63
N ASP A 100 -36.00 4.97 -2.59
CA ASP A 100 -37.17 5.85 -2.41
C ASP A 100 -38.08 5.87 -3.65
N VAL A 101 -37.51 5.66 -4.84
CA VAL A 101 -38.27 5.52 -6.10
C VAL A 101 -38.94 4.15 -6.19
N PHE A 102 -38.32 3.10 -5.63
CA PHE A 102 -38.84 1.72 -5.66
C PHE A 102 -40.29 1.62 -5.18
N PHE A 103 -40.64 2.21 -4.04
CA PHE A 103 -42.00 2.15 -3.50
C PHE A 103 -43.02 2.98 -4.30
N ARG A 104 -42.57 3.87 -5.19
CA ARG A 104 -43.45 4.73 -6.00
C ARG A 104 -43.77 4.12 -7.37
N ILE A 105 -42.86 3.31 -7.91
CA ILE A 105 -43.02 2.71 -9.24
C ILE A 105 -43.71 1.35 -9.19
N MET A 106 -43.72 0.69 -8.04
CA MET A 106 -44.32 -0.63 -7.84
C MET A 106 -45.83 -0.51 -7.67
N LYS A 107 -46.60 -1.25 -8.47
CA LYS A 107 -48.06 -1.34 -8.33
C LYS A 107 -48.45 -2.57 -7.50
N ASP A 108 -49.71 -2.60 -7.08
CA ASP A 108 -50.26 -3.67 -6.24
C ASP A 108 -50.62 -4.93 -7.03
N ASN A 109 -50.69 -4.85 -8.36
CA ASN A 109 -51.01 -5.99 -9.20
C ASN A 109 -49.81 -6.96 -9.29
N PHE A 110 -50.08 -8.23 -9.03
CA PHE A 110 -49.11 -9.31 -9.20
C PHE A 110 -49.76 -10.50 -9.90
N TYR A 111 -48.97 -11.23 -10.67
CA TYR A 111 -49.35 -12.45 -11.36
C TYR A 111 -48.36 -13.54 -10.98
N ARG A 112 -48.83 -14.56 -10.26
CA ARG A 112 -47.97 -15.64 -9.78
C ARG A 112 -47.94 -16.74 -10.82
N VAL A 113 -46.76 -17.06 -11.34
CA VAL A 113 -46.57 -18.14 -12.32
C VAL A 113 -46.42 -19.48 -11.62
N ASN A 114 -45.64 -19.51 -10.54
CA ASN A 114 -45.51 -20.67 -9.65
C ASN A 114 -45.14 -20.22 -8.22
N GLU A 115 -44.84 -21.15 -7.30
CA GLU A 115 -44.52 -20.77 -5.92
C GLU A 115 -43.28 -19.87 -5.80
N GLU A 116 -42.37 -19.94 -6.76
CA GLU A 116 -41.06 -19.29 -6.71
C GLU A 116 -40.94 -18.08 -7.65
N LEU A 117 -41.77 -17.95 -8.69
CA LEU A 117 -41.74 -16.90 -9.70
C LEU A 117 -43.07 -16.13 -9.77
N LEU A 118 -43.00 -14.81 -9.59
CA LEU A 118 -44.11 -13.88 -9.69
C LEU A 118 -43.74 -12.71 -10.60
N PHE A 119 -44.68 -12.27 -11.41
CA PHE A 119 -44.61 -10.99 -12.09
C PHE A 119 -45.31 -9.92 -11.27
N ARG A 120 -44.71 -8.74 -11.16
CA ARG A 120 -45.30 -7.59 -10.48
C ARG A 120 -45.36 -6.41 -11.41
N GLU A 121 -46.50 -5.73 -11.42
CA GLU A 121 -46.70 -4.59 -12.29
C GLU A 121 -45.93 -3.37 -11.74
N THR A 122 -45.30 -2.62 -12.64
CA THR A 122 -44.66 -1.34 -12.35
C THR A 122 -45.12 -0.28 -13.34
N GLU A 123 -44.77 0.98 -13.12
CA GLU A 123 -45.02 2.06 -14.10
C GLU A 123 -44.31 1.84 -15.46
N PHE A 124 -43.31 0.95 -15.51
CA PHE A 124 -42.55 0.64 -16.72
C PHE A 124 -43.01 -0.62 -17.46
N GLY A 125 -44.04 -1.29 -16.94
CA GLY A 125 -44.46 -2.63 -17.36
C GLY A 125 -44.30 -3.66 -16.24
N TRP A 126 -44.51 -4.93 -16.56
CA TRP A 126 -44.42 -6.02 -15.59
C TRP A 126 -42.97 -6.52 -15.44
N ILE A 127 -42.52 -6.67 -14.20
CA ILE A 127 -41.18 -7.19 -13.86
C ILE A 127 -41.28 -8.59 -13.28
N ALA A 128 -40.32 -9.46 -13.60
CA ALA A 128 -40.20 -10.78 -13.00
C ALA A 128 -39.49 -10.70 -11.63
N SER A 129 -39.98 -11.43 -10.64
CA SER A 129 -39.38 -11.53 -9.31
C SER A 129 -39.51 -12.97 -8.81
N GLY A 130 -38.41 -13.60 -8.39
CA GLY A 130 -38.47 -14.98 -7.96
C GLY A 130 -37.19 -15.77 -8.05
N ARG A 131 -37.27 -17.05 -7.69
CA ARG A 131 -36.25 -18.07 -7.94
C ARG A 131 -36.69 -18.94 -9.11
N LEU A 132 -35.74 -19.34 -9.95
CA LEU A 132 -35.94 -20.30 -11.02
C LEU A 132 -35.14 -21.56 -10.67
N GLU A 133 -35.79 -22.72 -10.68
CA GLU A 133 -35.12 -24.01 -10.46
C GLU A 133 -34.10 -24.26 -11.58
N GLU A 134 -32.82 -24.32 -11.22
CA GLU A 134 -31.74 -24.68 -12.15
C GLU A 134 -31.93 -26.13 -12.63
N ALA A 135 -31.94 -26.33 -13.96
CA ALA A 135 -31.73 -27.65 -14.51
C ALA A 135 -30.35 -28.15 -14.03
N LYS A 136 -30.31 -29.32 -13.40
CA LYS A 136 -29.10 -29.94 -12.83
C LYS A 136 -27.98 -30.06 -13.86
N THR A 137 -27.15 -29.03 -14.00
CA THR A 137 -25.82 -29.13 -14.56
C THR A 137 -24.80 -29.18 -13.43
N ILE A 138 -24.03 -30.25 -13.46
CA ILE A 138 -23.03 -30.69 -12.49
C ILE A 138 -21.83 -29.72 -12.53
N ASP A 139 -21.27 -29.44 -11.35
CA ASP A 139 -19.96 -28.83 -11.07
C ASP A 139 -19.68 -27.36 -11.49
N ALA A 140 -20.31 -26.42 -10.79
CA ALA A 140 -19.64 -25.16 -10.40
C ALA A 140 -20.30 -24.60 -9.12
N LEU A 141 -19.62 -24.73 -7.99
CA LEU A 141 -19.99 -24.09 -6.72
C LEU A 141 -19.66 -22.58 -6.81
N GLU A 142 -20.37 -21.84 -7.65
CA GLU A 142 -20.23 -20.39 -7.72
C GLU A 142 -21.18 -19.75 -6.72
N SER A 143 -20.70 -19.58 -5.50
CA SER A 143 -21.28 -18.70 -4.49
C SER A 143 -20.90 -17.25 -4.82
N CYS A 144 -21.88 -16.40 -5.15
CA CYS A 144 -21.70 -14.95 -5.17
C CYS A 144 -21.48 -14.47 -3.74
N PHE A 145 -20.23 -14.37 -3.33
CA PHE A 145 -19.88 -13.62 -2.14
C PHE A 145 -19.79 -12.15 -2.53
N LEU A 146 -20.64 -11.30 -1.95
CA LEU A 146 -20.26 -9.90 -1.71
C LEU A 146 -19.16 -9.92 -0.65
N LEU A 147 -17.95 -10.27 -1.07
CA LEU A 147 -16.76 -10.08 -0.28
C LEU A 147 -16.48 -8.58 -0.26
N ASN A 148 -16.68 -7.96 0.89
CA ASN A 148 -16.02 -6.70 1.22
C ASN A 148 -14.53 -7.02 1.47
N ASN A 149 -13.83 -7.45 0.42
CA ASN A 149 -12.38 -7.44 0.40
C ASN A 149 -11.98 -5.96 0.33
N ASN A 150 -10.93 -5.55 1.05
CA ASN A 150 -10.28 -4.25 0.85
C ASN A 150 -10.31 -3.91 -0.63
N SER A 151 -10.79 -2.71 -0.97
CA SER A 151 -10.91 -2.31 -2.36
C SER A 151 -9.55 -2.55 -3.05
N ILE A 152 -9.55 -3.02 -4.31
CA ILE A 152 -8.31 -3.17 -5.08
C ILE A 152 -7.49 -1.85 -5.03
N GLU A 153 -8.19 -0.73 -4.89
CA GLU A 153 -7.66 0.61 -4.70
C GLU A 153 -6.82 0.76 -3.41
N ASP A 154 -7.26 0.21 -2.27
CA ASP A 154 -6.48 0.21 -1.03
C ASP A 154 -5.21 -0.64 -1.15
N THR A 155 -5.30 -1.78 -1.84
CA THR A 155 -4.14 -2.65 -2.10
C THR A 155 -3.14 -1.98 -3.04
N LEU A 156 -3.63 -1.29 -4.07
CA LEU A 156 -2.83 -0.45 -4.96
C LEU A 156 -2.11 0.65 -4.20
N LYS A 157 -2.80 1.33 -3.27
CA LYS A 157 -2.21 2.36 -2.44
C LYS A 157 -1.02 1.82 -1.64
N GLN A 158 -1.17 0.66 -1.01
CA GLN A 158 -0.08 -0.01 -0.27
C GLN A 158 1.11 -0.35 -1.18
N PHE A 159 0.85 -0.84 -2.41
CA PHE A 159 1.91 -1.11 -3.38
C PHE A 159 2.74 0.15 -3.71
N PHE A 160 2.08 1.29 -3.92
CA PHE A 160 2.75 2.57 -4.18
C PHE A 160 3.36 3.23 -2.94
N ASP A 161 2.92 2.87 -1.74
CA ASP A 161 3.50 3.36 -0.50
C ASP A 161 4.91 2.77 -0.26
N LEU A 162 5.20 1.55 -0.72
CA LEU A 162 6.57 0.98 -0.70
C LEU A 162 7.57 1.82 -1.52
N GLU A 163 7.12 2.37 -2.65
CA GLU A 163 7.91 3.29 -3.48
C GLU A 163 8.11 4.66 -2.83
N SER A 164 7.28 4.98 -1.84
CA SER A 164 7.29 6.26 -1.14
C SER A 164 8.12 6.24 0.14
N LEU A 165 8.63 5.09 0.57
CA LEU A 165 9.50 4.95 1.74
C LEU A 165 10.74 5.87 1.61
N GLY A 166 10.99 6.67 2.64
CA GLY A 166 12.09 7.64 2.68
C GLY A 166 11.90 8.91 1.84
N ILE A 167 10.73 9.09 1.20
CA ILE A 167 10.41 10.26 0.35
C ILE A 167 9.11 10.95 0.79
N ARG A 168 8.52 10.55 1.92
CA ARG A 168 7.42 11.28 2.55
C ARG A 168 7.83 11.63 3.96
N ASP A 169 7.33 12.75 4.45
CA ASP A 169 7.43 13.09 5.85
C ASP A 169 6.63 12.06 6.64
N ASP A 170 7.25 11.46 7.65
CA ASP A 170 6.53 10.62 8.60
C ASP A 170 5.54 11.53 9.36
N PRO A 171 4.28 11.11 9.53
CA PRO A 171 3.29 11.93 10.21
C PRO A 171 3.78 12.26 11.62
N CYS A 172 3.79 13.55 11.96
CA CYS A 172 4.15 14.02 13.29
C CYS A 172 3.18 13.43 14.32
N ILE A 173 3.72 12.78 15.36
CA ILE A 173 2.93 12.26 16.47
C ILE A 173 2.47 13.46 17.31
N HIS A 174 1.27 13.94 17.05
CA HIS A 174 0.55 14.79 17.99
C HIS A 174 0.02 13.95 19.16
N GLU A 175 -0.29 14.59 20.31
CA GLU A 175 -0.81 13.92 21.51
C GLU A 175 -1.87 12.86 21.19
N ASP A 176 -1.46 11.60 21.16
CA ASP A 176 -2.31 10.49 20.77
C ASP A 176 -3.05 9.94 21.99
N GLN A 177 -4.38 9.87 21.90
CA GLN A 177 -5.23 9.39 22.99
C GLN A 177 -4.96 7.93 23.34
N ALA A 178 -4.61 7.07 22.38
CA ALA A 178 -4.26 5.68 22.64
C ALA A 178 -2.96 5.58 23.44
N LEU A 179 -1.95 6.39 23.10
CA LEU A 179 -0.69 6.45 23.85
C LEU A 179 -0.92 6.94 25.28
N LYS A 180 -1.79 7.92 25.48
CA LYS A 180 -2.18 8.38 26.81
C LYS A 180 -2.87 7.28 27.62
N ILE A 181 -3.88 6.62 27.05
CA ILE A 181 -4.58 5.51 27.71
C ILE A 181 -3.58 4.40 28.08
N PHE A 182 -2.67 4.06 27.18
CA PHE A 182 -1.64 3.06 27.43
C PHE A 182 -0.76 3.43 28.63
N ASN A 183 -0.18 4.63 28.63
CA ASN A 183 0.70 5.09 29.70
C ASN A 183 -0.01 5.17 31.06
N ASP A 184 -1.30 5.54 31.07
CA ASP A 184 -2.09 5.66 32.30
C ASP A 184 -2.53 4.29 32.88
N THR A 185 -2.58 3.23 32.05
CA THR A 185 -3.22 1.96 32.41
C THR A 185 -2.32 0.73 32.36
N VAL A 186 -1.13 0.81 31.74
CA VAL A 186 -0.21 -0.31 31.62
C VAL A 186 0.22 -0.82 33.00
N GLN A 187 0.12 -2.13 33.20
CA GLN A 187 0.53 -2.81 34.44
C GLN A 187 1.48 -3.95 34.13
N TYR A 188 2.33 -4.30 35.09
CA TYR A 188 3.25 -5.42 34.98
C TYR A 188 3.04 -6.40 36.13
N ASN A 189 2.46 -7.57 35.84
CA ASN A 189 2.09 -8.59 36.82
C ASN A 189 2.60 -9.96 36.37
N ASN A 190 3.22 -10.71 37.29
CA ASN A 190 3.69 -12.08 37.08
C ASN A 190 4.53 -12.28 35.80
N GLY A 191 5.44 -11.35 35.50
CA GLY A 191 6.31 -11.42 34.32
C GLY A 191 5.69 -10.95 33.01
N ARG A 192 4.42 -10.54 33.00
CA ARG A 192 3.73 -10.08 31.77
C ARG A 192 3.12 -8.71 31.95
N TYR A 193 3.09 -7.97 30.85
CA TYR A 193 2.37 -6.70 30.78
C TYR A 193 0.88 -6.94 30.54
N ILE A 194 0.06 -6.19 31.26
CA ILE A 194 -1.39 -6.13 31.09
C ILE A 194 -1.71 -4.75 30.50
N VAL A 195 -2.42 -4.76 29.37
CA VAL A 195 -2.78 -3.54 28.64
C VAL A 195 -4.28 -3.47 28.41
N GLU A 196 -4.76 -2.25 28.22
CA GLU A 196 -6.14 -1.98 27.86
C GLU A 196 -6.28 -1.68 26.36
N LEU A 197 -7.31 -2.25 25.72
CA LEU A 197 -7.74 -1.78 24.40
C LEU A 197 -8.12 -0.28 24.45
N PRO A 198 -7.56 0.57 23.56
CA PRO A 198 -7.76 2.02 23.61
C PRO A 198 -9.08 2.44 22.95
N PHE A 199 -10.19 2.28 23.68
CA PHE A 199 -11.52 2.70 23.22
C PHE A 199 -11.67 4.24 23.21
N HIS A 200 -12.30 4.78 22.16
CA HIS A 200 -12.47 6.23 21.97
C HIS A 200 -13.75 6.85 22.58
N LYS A 201 -14.46 6.09 23.42
CA LYS A 201 -15.61 6.44 24.30
C LYS A 201 -17.01 6.04 23.82
N HIS A 202 -17.16 5.38 22.68
CA HIS A 202 -18.45 4.82 22.23
C HIS A 202 -18.57 3.29 22.39
N ILE A 203 -18.10 2.73 23.52
CA ILE A 203 -18.19 1.28 23.80
C ILE A 203 -19.64 0.76 23.69
N LYS A 204 -20.63 1.59 24.02
CA LYS A 204 -22.05 1.22 23.99
C LYS A 204 -22.61 1.04 22.58
N GLU A 205 -21.91 1.51 21.55
CA GLU A 205 -22.31 1.37 20.14
C GLU A 205 -21.73 0.11 19.50
N LEU A 206 -20.84 -0.60 20.21
CA LEU A 206 -20.29 -1.86 19.75
C LEU A 206 -21.35 -2.96 19.85
N SER A 207 -21.87 -3.37 18.70
CA SER A 207 -22.69 -4.57 18.53
C SER A 207 -21.86 -5.84 18.76
N ASP A 208 -22.48 -6.94 19.19
CA ASP A 208 -21.75 -8.17 19.50
C ASP A 208 -21.17 -8.93 18.29
N ASN A 209 -21.69 -8.72 17.07
CA ASN A 209 -21.31 -9.45 15.85
C ASN A 209 -21.51 -10.99 15.90
N LEU A 210 -22.34 -11.50 16.82
CA LEU A 210 -22.53 -12.95 17.04
C LEU A 210 -23.11 -13.65 15.80
N ILE A 211 -24.05 -12.99 15.10
CA ILE A 211 -24.75 -13.56 13.95
C ILE A 211 -23.75 -13.87 12.82
N VAL A 212 -22.88 -12.93 12.49
CA VAL A 212 -21.87 -13.08 11.43
C VAL A 212 -20.81 -14.10 11.82
N ALA A 213 -20.34 -14.05 13.06
CA ALA A 213 -19.38 -15.04 13.58
C ALA A 213 -19.94 -16.47 13.49
N LYS A 214 -21.21 -16.68 13.85
CA LYS A 214 -21.88 -17.98 13.75
C LYS A 214 -22.04 -18.45 12.30
N GLN A 215 -22.42 -17.57 11.37
CA GLN A 215 -22.53 -17.91 9.95
C GLN A 215 -21.18 -18.31 9.36
N ARG A 216 -20.11 -17.54 9.63
CA ARG A 216 -18.75 -17.85 9.17
C ARG A 216 -18.23 -19.14 9.80
N PHE A 217 -18.52 -19.40 11.07
CA PHE A 217 -18.19 -20.67 11.71
C PHE A 217 -18.90 -21.86 11.06
N GLN A 218 -20.18 -21.75 10.71
CA GLN A 218 -20.90 -22.82 10.00
C GLN A 218 -20.25 -23.15 8.65
N ASN A 219 -19.74 -22.15 7.93
CA ASN A 219 -18.98 -22.37 6.70
C ASN A 219 -17.64 -23.07 6.97
N LEU A 220 -16.92 -22.66 8.02
CA LEU A 220 -15.71 -23.34 8.47
C LEU A 220 -15.99 -24.82 8.81
N TRP A 221 -17.07 -25.10 9.55
CA TRP A 221 -17.48 -26.45 9.91
C TRP A 221 -17.74 -27.33 8.68
N ARG A 222 -18.53 -26.83 7.70
CA ARG A 222 -18.78 -27.56 6.44
C ARG A 222 -17.49 -27.85 5.67
N ARG A 223 -16.50 -26.95 5.74
CA ARG A 223 -15.18 -27.17 5.13
C ARG A 223 -14.38 -28.21 5.89
N SER A 224 -14.37 -28.15 7.22
CA SER A 224 -13.70 -29.13 8.09
C SER A 224 -14.28 -30.54 7.95
N GLN A 225 -15.57 -30.69 7.64
CA GLN A 225 -16.18 -31.98 7.30
C GLN A 225 -15.61 -32.60 6.02
N LYS A 226 -15.09 -31.77 5.10
CA LYS A 226 -14.48 -32.22 3.83
C LYS A 226 -12.96 -32.39 3.92
N ASP A 227 -12.30 -31.62 4.79
CA ASP A 227 -10.84 -31.59 4.97
C ASP A 227 -10.48 -31.94 6.42
N THR A 228 -10.18 -33.21 6.66
CA THR A 228 -9.83 -33.71 8.00
C THR A 228 -8.49 -33.19 8.52
N ASP A 229 -7.50 -32.99 7.64
CA ASP A 229 -6.18 -32.46 8.02
C ASP A 229 -6.31 -31.02 8.52
N LEU A 230 -7.15 -30.21 7.85
CA LEU A 230 -7.47 -28.86 8.30
C LEU A 230 -8.08 -28.84 9.70
N HIS A 231 -9.00 -29.76 10.00
CA HIS A 231 -9.64 -29.83 11.31
C HIS A 231 -8.65 -30.18 12.42
N LEU A 232 -7.83 -31.21 12.23
CA LEU A 232 -6.84 -31.65 13.21
C LEU A 232 -5.85 -30.52 13.55
N LYS A 233 -5.36 -29.81 12.53
CA LYS A 233 -4.48 -28.64 12.73
C LYS A 233 -5.18 -27.51 13.48
N TYR A 234 -6.47 -27.30 13.23
CA TYR A 234 -7.26 -26.29 13.94
C TYR A 234 -7.39 -26.64 15.43
N GLU A 235 -7.75 -27.90 15.70
CA GLU A 235 -7.90 -28.43 17.05
C GLU A 235 -6.57 -28.35 17.82
N GLU A 236 -5.46 -28.75 17.20
CA GLU A 236 -4.12 -28.64 17.78
C GLU A 236 -3.79 -27.21 18.21
N ILE A 237 -4.04 -26.21 17.35
CA ILE A 237 -3.77 -24.80 17.67
C ILE A 237 -4.67 -24.29 18.80
N ILE A 238 -5.96 -24.64 18.79
CA ILE A 238 -6.89 -24.22 19.85
C ILE A 238 -6.54 -24.88 21.19
N GLN A 239 -6.16 -26.16 21.20
CA GLN A 239 -5.70 -26.85 22.40
C GLN A 239 -4.38 -26.26 22.92
N ASP A 240 -3.44 -25.93 22.04
CA ASP A 240 -2.21 -25.22 22.41
C ASP A 240 -2.52 -23.87 23.08
N TYR A 241 -3.46 -23.10 22.53
CA TYR A 241 -3.90 -21.84 23.13
C TYR A 241 -4.58 -22.03 24.50
N LEU A 242 -5.38 -23.08 24.69
CA LEU A 242 -5.98 -23.41 25.98
C LEU A 242 -4.92 -23.80 27.01
N ASN A 243 -4.00 -24.69 26.64
CA ASN A 243 -2.93 -25.18 27.51
C ASN A 243 -1.99 -24.06 27.99
N GLN A 244 -1.72 -23.08 27.12
CA GLN A 244 -0.91 -21.91 27.46
C GLN A 244 -1.69 -20.80 28.21
N GLY A 245 -2.99 -20.96 28.39
CA GLY A 245 -3.87 -19.94 28.99
C GLY A 245 -3.99 -18.66 28.15
N ILE A 246 -3.78 -18.78 26.83
CA ILE A 246 -3.96 -17.70 25.85
C ILE A 246 -5.45 -17.45 25.62
N ILE A 247 -6.24 -18.53 25.62
CA ILE A 247 -7.69 -18.49 25.57
C ILE A 247 -8.29 -19.22 26.77
N GLU A 248 -9.54 -18.90 27.08
CA GLU A 248 -10.34 -19.59 28.08
C GLU A 248 -11.78 -19.74 27.62
N LYS A 249 -12.45 -20.77 28.13
CA LYS A 249 -13.88 -20.99 27.90
C LYS A 249 -14.68 -20.01 28.74
N VAL A 250 -15.68 -19.37 28.13
CA VAL A 250 -16.56 -18.42 28.81
C VAL A 250 -17.77 -19.16 29.35
N ASP A 251 -18.05 -19.02 30.65
CA ASP A 251 -19.32 -19.47 31.21
C ASP A 251 -20.42 -18.46 30.85
N THR A 252 -21.40 -18.90 30.08
CA THR A 252 -22.53 -18.07 29.64
C THR A 252 -23.41 -17.57 30.79
N SER A 253 -23.25 -18.09 32.01
CA SER A 253 -23.93 -17.60 33.21
C SER A 253 -23.34 -16.30 33.77
N GLU A 254 -22.11 -15.93 33.41
CA GLU A 254 -21.39 -14.75 33.93
C GLU A 254 -21.49 -13.51 33.00
N LEU A 255 -22.52 -13.41 32.16
CA LEU A 255 -22.69 -12.29 31.22
C LEU A 255 -22.96 -10.97 31.95
N CYS A 256 -21.90 -10.23 32.25
CA CYS A 256 -21.98 -8.87 32.77
C CYS A 256 -22.34 -7.90 31.63
N LYS A 257 -23.49 -7.21 31.75
CA LYS A 257 -24.00 -6.28 30.72
C LYS A 257 -23.13 -5.04 30.52
N ASP A 258 -22.20 -4.77 31.42
CA ASP A 258 -21.39 -3.55 31.43
C ASP A 258 -20.03 -3.68 30.71
N LYS A 259 -19.67 -4.86 30.20
CA LYS A 259 -18.41 -5.09 29.46
C LYS A 259 -18.64 -5.02 27.94
N PRO A 260 -17.66 -4.53 27.15
CA PRO A 260 -17.69 -4.70 25.70
C PRO A 260 -17.69 -6.19 25.34
N ILE A 261 -18.69 -6.62 24.58
CA ILE A 261 -18.81 -8.00 24.09
C ILE A 261 -18.72 -7.97 22.58
N TYR A 262 -17.82 -8.77 22.01
CA TYR A 262 -17.67 -8.88 20.56
C TYR A 262 -17.19 -10.26 20.14
N TYR A 263 -17.83 -10.84 19.12
CA TYR A 263 -17.50 -12.15 18.56
C TYR A 263 -16.76 -11.98 17.23
N LEU A 264 -15.50 -12.40 17.25
CA LEU A 264 -14.60 -12.39 16.10
C LEU A 264 -14.84 -13.65 15.26
N PRO A 265 -15.22 -13.50 13.98
CA PRO A 265 -15.11 -14.58 13.03
C PRO A 265 -13.64 -14.94 12.80
N HIS A 266 -13.39 -16.20 12.47
CA HIS A 266 -12.04 -16.69 12.25
C HIS A 266 -11.95 -17.62 11.04
N GLN A 267 -10.76 -17.67 10.45
CA GLN A 267 -10.47 -18.51 9.31
C GLN A 267 -8.99 -18.95 9.29
N VAL A 268 -8.73 -20.09 8.64
CA VAL A 268 -7.36 -20.52 8.35
C VAL A 268 -6.79 -19.76 7.17
N VAL A 269 -5.55 -19.30 7.32
CA VAL A 269 -4.67 -18.92 6.22
C VAL A 269 -3.56 -19.97 6.11
N LYS A 270 -3.44 -20.61 4.94
CA LYS A 270 -2.31 -21.48 4.59
C LYS A 270 -1.21 -20.60 4.01
N LYS A 271 -0.02 -20.56 4.64
CA LYS A 271 1.17 -19.97 4.02
C LYS A 271 1.87 -21.04 3.20
N GLU A 272 1.78 -20.97 1.89
CA GLU A 272 2.57 -21.78 0.96
C GLU A 272 4.01 -21.22 0.94
N GLY A 273 5.03 -22.07 1.04
CA GLY A 273 6.44 -21.67 0.92
C GLY A 273 7.29 -21.61 2.21
N ARG A 274 6.93 -22.32 3.29
CA ARG A 274 7.85 -22.62 4.41
C ARG A 274 8.07 -24.13 4.50
N VAL A 275 9.26 -24.55 4.94
CA VAL A 275 9.63 -25.96 5.20
C VAL A 275 8.60 -26.67 6.10
N THR A 276 7.91 -25.90 6.95
CA THR A 276 6.65 -26.32 7.60
C THR A 276 5.50 -25.44 7.09
N THR A 277 4.47 -26.04 6.50
CA THR A 277 3.19 -25.35 6.20
C THR A 277 2.52 -24.97 7.52
N SER A 278 2.95 -23.86 8.13
CA SER A 278 2.33 -23.36 9.36
C SER A 278 0.93 -22.87 9.04
N THR A 279 -0.07 -23.66 9.40
CA THR A 279 -1.46 -23.22 9.40
C THR A 279 -1.60 -22.15 10.48
N ARG A 280 -2.20 -21.00 10.14
CA ARG A 280 -2.46 -19.94 11.11
C ARG A 280 -3.95 -19.61 11.13
N ILE A 281 -4.49 -19.43 12.33
CA ILE A 281 -5.85 -18.92 12.52
C ILE A 281 -5.78 -17.40 12.53
N VAL A 282 -6.59 -16.76 11.68
CA VAL A 282 -6.74 -15.31 11.61
C VAL A 282 -8.12 -14.94 12.11
N PHE A 283 -8.18 -14.01 13.05
CA PHE A 283 -9.40 -13.44 13.60
C PHE A 283 -9.69 -12.10 12.93
N ASP A 284 -10.94 -11.90 12.50
CA ASP A 284 -11.36 -10.73 11.75
C ASP A 284 -12.09 -9.73 12.64
N ALA A 285 -11.37 -8.69 13.09
CA ALA A 285 -11.93 -7.60 13.89
C ALA A 285 -12.55 -6.46 13.05
N THR A 286 -12.54 -6.59 11.72
CA THR A 286 -13.20 -5.64 10.79
C THR A 286 -14.61 -6.09 10.40
N SER A 287 -14.95 -7.37 10.60
CA SER A 287 -16.24 -7.93 10.24
C SER A 287 -17.37 -7.40 11.12
N HIS A 288 -18.39 -6.78 10.54
CA HIS A 288 -19.57 -6.26 11.25
C HIS A 288 -20.87 -6.63 10.50
N GLN A 289 -22.02 -6.49 11.17
CA GLN A 289 -23.32 -6.58 10.49
C GLN A 289 -23.60 -5.29 9.71
N ALA A 290 -24.56 -5.34 8.77
CA ALA A 290 -24.94 -4.16 8.01
C ALA A 290 -25.41 -3.04 8.95
N ASN A 291 -24.82 -1.84 8.80
CA ASN A 291 -25.04 -0.65 9.61
C ASN A 291 -24.59 -0.76 11.09
N GLU A 292 -23.78 -1.74 11.45
CA GLU A 292 -23.15 -1.85 12.76
C GLU A 292 -21.65 -1.53 12.70
N LEU A 293 -21.05 -1.18 13.84
CA LEU A 293 -19.62 -0.90 13.94
C LEU A 293 -18.80 -2.18 14.15
N SER A 294 -17.61 -2.24 13.56
CA SER A 294 -16.65 -3.28 13.89
C SER A 294 -15.85 -2.95 15.15
N LEU A 295 -15.19 -3.96 15.72
CA LEU A 295 -14.28 -3.72 16.86
C LEU A 295 -13.19 -2.71 16.49
N ASN A 296 -12.62 -2.80 15.29
CA ASN A 296 -11.60 -1.88 14.83
C ASN A 296 -12.12 -0.43 14.69
N ASP A 297 -13.39 -0.23 14.36
CA ASP A 297 -13.99 1.12 14.26
C ASP A 297 -14.15 1.79 15.63
N CYS A 298 -14.24 1.00 16.71
CA CYS A 298 -14.39 1.48 18.08
C CYS A 298 -13.06 1.73 18.81
N LEU A 299 -11.92 1.40 18.19
CA LEU A 299 -10.59 1.49 18.78
C LEU A 299 -9.77 2.59 18.12
N TRP A 300 -9.01 3.33 18.92
CA TRP A 300 -7.91 4.11 18.39
C TRP A 300 -6.81 3.15 17.92
N PRO A 301 -6.38 3.20 16.64
CA PRO A 301 -5.28 2.36 16.16
C PRO A 301 -3.95 2.69 16.86
N GLY A 302 -3.84 3.90 17.42
CA GLY A 302 -2.63 4.44 18.02
C GLY A 302 -1.61 4.94 16.99
N PRO A 303 -0.57 5.64 17.43
CA PRO A 303 0.46 6.14 16.55
C PRO A 303 1.38 5.01 16.10
N ASN A 304 1.99 5.16 14.92
CA ASN A 304 3.03 4.24 14.49
C ASN A 304 4.30 4.49 15.32
N LEU A 305 4.63 3.54 16.19
CA LEU A 305 5.82 3.59 17.04
C LEU A 305 6.99 2.76 16.48
N TYR A 306 6.80 2.08 15.34
CA TYR A 306 7.84 1.29 14.72
C TYR A 306 8.80 2.18 13.90
N PRO A 307 10.09 1.82 13.85
CA PRO A 307 11.04 2.48 12.99
C PRO A 307 10.64 2.33 11.52
N ASN A 308 11.06 3.28 10.69
CA ASN A 308 10.82 3.21 9.26
C ASN A 308 11.53 1.97 8.69
N LEU A 309 10.82 1.17 7.89
CA LEU A 309 11.37 -0.07 7.30
C LEU A 309 12.65 0.19 6.48
N LEU A 310 12.70 1.31 5.78
CA LEU A 310 13.87 1.69 4.99
C LEU A 310 15.10 1.89 5.89
N ASP A 311 14.91 2.49 7.07
CA ASP A 311 15.97 2.81 8.02
C ASP A 311 16.57 1.54 8.60
N VAL A 312 15.72 0.60 9.00
CA VAL A 312 16.15 -0.72 9.48
C VAL A 312 16.94 -1.46 8.41
N LEU A 313 16.46 -1.47 7.16
CA LEU A 313 17.14 -2.17 6.06
C LEU A 313 18.45 -1.51 5.63
N ILE A 314 18.52 -0.17 5.59
CA ILE A 314 19.78 0.53 5.30
C ILE A 314 20.79 0.27 6.42
N ASN A 315 20.40 0.38 7.70
CA ASN A 315 21.29 0.07 8.82
C ASN A 315 21.74 -1.39 8.81
N PHE A 316 20.85 -2.31 8.44
CA PHE A 316 21.20 -3.71 8.24
C PHE A 316 22.26 -3.89 7.15
N ARG A 317 22.42 -2.97 6.20
CA ARG A 317 23.49 -2.99 5.19
C ARG A 317 24.78 -2.28 5.61
N LEU A 318 24.75 -1.48 6.68
CA LEU A 318 25.90 -0.72 7.13
C LEU A 318 26.78 -1.48 8.13
N ASN A 319 26.19 -2.38 8.93
CA ASN A 319 26.91 -3.09 9.98
C ASN A 319 27.69 -4.30 9.44
N LYS A 320 28.96 -4.47 9.79
CA LYS A 320 29.75 -5.63 9.32
C LYS A 320 29.16 -6.98 9.72
N ILE A 321 28.77 -7.11 10.98
CA ILE A 321 28.15 -8.31 11.54
C ILE A 321 26.68 -8.03 11.72
N ALA A 322 25.87 -8.71 10.90
CA ALA A 322 24.42 -8.63 10.93
C ALA A 322 23.85 -9.61 11.97
N ILE A 323 22.79 -9.20 12.66
CA ILE A 323 22.04 -9.99 13.63
C ILE A 323 20.56 -9.88 13.27
N SER A 324 19.89 -11.02 13.17
CA SER A 324 18.44 -11.08 13.07
C SER A 324 17.88 -12.09 14.07
N SER A 325 16.77 -11.73 14.71
CA SER A 325 16.07 -12.54 15.70
C SER A 325 14.58 -12.22 15.69
N ASP A 326 13.75 -13.17 16.10
CA ASP A 326 12.26 -13.11 16.14
C ASP A 326 11.81 -13.16 17.60
N ILE A 327 10.79 -12.40 17.97
CA ILE A 327 10.10 -12.54 19.26
C ILE A 327 8.98 -13.58 19.15
N ARG A 328 9.10 -14.65 19.94
CA ARG A 328 8.15 -15.75 19.97
C ARG A 328 6.73 -15.29 20.29
N GLN A 329 5.86 -15.31 19.27
CA GLN A 329 4.43 -14.99 19.43
C GLN A 329 4.21 -13.65 20.15
N ALA A 330 4.94 -12.61 19.75
CA ALA A 330 5.05 -11.32 20.46
C ALA A 330 3.71 -10.78 21.01
N PHE A 331 2.66 -10.69 20.18
CA PHE A 331 1.33 -10.24 20.60
C PHE A 331 0.75 -11.07 21.76
N LEU A 332 0.89 -12.40 21.69
CA LEU A 332 0.32 -13.34 22.66
C LEU A 332 1.05 -13.33 24.00
N GLN A 333 2.20 -12.64 24.11
CA GLN A 333 2.88 -12.43 25.39
C GLN A 333 2.27 -11.29 26.22
N ILE A 334 1.46 -10.42 25.60
CA ILE A 334 0.84 -9.29 26.26
C ILE A 334 -0.58 -9.67 26.70
N CYS A 335 -0.88 -9.49 27.98
CA CYS A 335 -2.19 -9.75 28.57
C CYS A 335 -3.18 -8.62 28.31
N LEU A 336 -4.45 -8.99 28.10
CA LEU A 336 -5.54 -8.02 28.08
C LEU A 336 -6.14 -7.84 29.47
N ALA A 337 -6.47 -6.60 29.81
CA ALA A 337 -7.21 -6.28 31.04
C ALA A 337 -8.57 -7.00 31.09
N ASP A 338 -8.97 -7.48 32.28
CA ASP A 338 -10.16 -8.32 32.48
C ASP A 338 -11.49 -7.69 32.02
N LYS A 339 -11.54 -6.35 31.97
CA LYS A 339 -12.70 -5.61 31.49
C LYS A 339 -12.85 -5.64 29.96
N HIS A 340 -11.78 -5.92 29.20
CA HIS A 340 -11.78 -5.89 27.74
C HIS A 340 -11.64 -7.27 27.08
N LYS A 341 -11.37 -8.34 27.84
CA LYS A 341 -11.28 -9.72 27.31
C LYS A 341 -12.52 -10.18 26.55
N ASP A 342 -13.70 -9.69 26.93
CA ASP A 342 -14.96 -10.04 26.28
C ASP A 342 -15.15 -9.38 24.90
N ALA A 343 -14.33 -8.39 24.56
CA ALA A 343 -14.29 -7.78 23.22
C ALA A 343 -13.54 -8.64 22.19
N VAL A 344 -12.96 -9.77 22.60
CA VAL A 344 -12.20 -10.68 21.73
C VAL A 344 -12.68 -12.11 21.92
N ARG A 345 -14.00 -12.32 21.90
CA ARG A 345 -14.62 -13.64 21.94
C ARG A 345 -14.62 -14.29 20.56
N PHE A 346 -14.75 -15.60 20.53
CA PHE A 346 -14.98 -16.36 19.31
C PHE A 346 -15.71 -17.67 19.61
N LEU A 347 -16.26 -18.27 18.55
CA LEU A 347 -17.01 -19.53 18.65
C LEU A 347 -16.11 -20.69 18.24
N TRP A 348 -16.09 -21.75 19.05
CA TRP A 348 -15.42 -23.00 18.70
C TRP A 348 -16.26 -24.20 19.15
N THR A 349 -15.87 -25.42 18.79
CA THR A 349 -16.59 -26.63 19.16
C THR A 349 -15.61 -27.76 19.48
N PRO A 350 -15.86 -28.53 20.56
CA PRO A 350 -15.16 -29.79 20.80
C PRO A 350 -15.75 -30.95 19.98
N SER A 351 -16.87 -30.74 19.27
CA SER A 351 -17.49 -31.76 18.41
C SER A 351 -16.56 -32.18 17.29
N ASP A 352 -16.52 -33.48 17.00
CA ASP A 352 -15.72 -34.02 15.90
C ASP A 352 -16.54 -34.01 14.59
N PRO A 353 -16.16 -33.22 13.57
CA PRO A 353 -16.88 -33.12 12.30
C PRO A 353 -16.92 -34.41 11.50
N ARG A 354 -16.08 -35.41 11.83
CA ARG A 354 -16.06 -36.73 11.18
C ARG A 354 -17.20 -37.62 11.66
N THR A 355 -17.64 -37.45 12.91
CA THR A 355 -18.63 -38.31 13.56
C THR A 355 -19.96 -37.58 13.78
N GLU A 356 -19.92 -36.27 14.02
CA GLU A 356 -21.08 -35.45 14.35
C GLU A 356 -21.57 -34.63 13.15
N LYS A 357 -22.89 -34.64 12.94
CA LYS A 357 -23.52 -33.86 11.85
C LYS A 357 -23.66 -32.37 12.18
N ARG A 358 -23.68 -32.00 13.47
CA ARG A 358 -23.87 -30.62 13.94
C ARG A 358 -22.90 -30.31 15.07
N PRO A 359 -22.25 -29.13 15.08
CA PRO A 359 -21.33 -28.75 16.13
C PRO A 359 -22.07 -28.27 17.38
N VAL A 360 -21.59 -28.65 18.55
CA VAL A 360 -21.95 -28.02 19.83
C VAL A 360 -21.10 -26.76 19.99
N LEU A 361 -21.71 -25.59 19.78
CA LEU A 361 -21.00 -24.31 19.84
C LEU A 361 -20.72 -23.91 21.28
N GLU A 362 -19.45 -23.62 21.55
CA GLU A 362 -18.96 -23.07 22.81
C GLU A 362 -18.32 -21.70 22.56
N VAL A 363 -18.33 -20.85 23.59
CA VAL A 363 -17.75 -19.51 23.53
C VAL A 363 -16.40 -19.53 24.23
N TYR A 364 -15.39 -19.03 23.52
CA TYR A 364 -14.06 -18.80 24.04
C TYR A 364 -13.71 -17.31 23.97
N ARG A 365 -12.79 -16.86 24.81
CA ARG A 365 -12.23 -15.50 24.75
C ARG A 365 -10.73 -15.51 24.88
N PHE A 366 -10.08 -14.51 24.29
CA PHE A 366 -8.64 -14.30 24.46
C PHE A 366 -8.32 -13.57 25.75
N ASN A 367 -7.28 -14.04 26.42
CA ASN A 367 -6.64 -13.40 27.57
C ASN A 367 -5.44 -12.52 27.15
N ARG A 368 -5.12 -12.47 25.86
CA ARG A 368 -3.93 -11.85 25.29
C ARG A 368 -4.27 -10.94 24.12
N VAL A 369 -3.37 -10.03 23.79
CA VAL A 369 -3.47 -9.21 22.58
C VAL A 369 -3.34 -10.12 21.37
N ILE A 370 -4.25 -9.99 20.40
CA ILE A 370 -4.30 -10.87 19.22
C ILE A 370 -3.93 -10.15 17.93
N PHE A 371 -3.55 -10.93 16.93
CA PHE A 371 -3.46 -10.44 15.56
C PHE A 371 -4.88 -10.19 14.98
N GLY A 372 -5.02 -9.18 14.13
CA GLY A 372 -6.27 -8.83 13.45
C GLY A 372 -6.98 -7.59 14.00
N VAL A 373 -6.62 -7.16 15.22
CA VAL A 373 -7.09 -5.90 15.81
C VAL A 373 -6.14 -4.75 15.43
N ASN A 374 -6.68 -3.62 14.99
CA ASN A 374 -5.91 -2.49 14.45
C ASN A 374 -4.99 -1.83 15.50
N ALA A 375 -5.36 -1.83 16.77
CA ALA A 375 -4.57 -1.29 17.88
C ALA A 375 -3.45 -2.23 18.35
N SER A 376 -3.46 -3.51 17.96
CA SER A 376 -2.49 -4.49 18.46
C SER A 376 -1.03 -4.18 18.12
N PRO A 377 -0.67 -3.75 16.88
CA PRO A 377 0.70 -3.33 16.56
C PRO A 377 1.18 -2.20 17.46
N PHE A 378 0.35 -1.18 17.67
CA PHE A 378 0.66 -0.09 18.59
C PHE A 378 0.88 -0.61 20.03
N LEU A 379 -0.03 -1.45 20.55
CA LEU A 379 0.09 -2.00 21.90
C LEU A 379 1.38 -2.82 22.09
N LEU A 380 1.79 -3.59 21.09
CA LEU A 380 3.05 -4.33 21.11
C LEU A 380 4.24 -3.37 21.16
N ALA A 381 4.31 -2.41 20.22
CA ALA A 381 5.40 -1.45 20.18
C ALA A 381 5.50 -0.62 21.47
N ALA A 382 4.36 -0.12 21.98
CA ALA A 382 4.31 0.66 23.21
C ALA A 382 4.77 -0.16 24.42
N THR A 383 4.38 -1.44 24.50
CA THR A 383 4.80 -2.35 25.57
C THR A 383 6.30 -2.63 25.51
N VAL A 384 6.85 -2.92 24.33
CA VAL A 384 8.29 -3.12 24.15
C VAL A 384 9.05 -1.86 24.55
N LYS A 385 8.67 -0.69 24.03
CA LYS A 385 9.31 0.59 24.37
C LYS A 385 9.28 0.85 25.88
N HIS A 386 8.11 0.71 26.50
CA HIS A 386 7.95 0.87 27.94
C HIS A 386 8.81 -0.12 28.75
N HIS A 387 9.02 -1.33 28.24
CA HIS A 387 9.88 -2.32 28.89
C HIS A 387 11.37 -1.96 28.79
N ILE A 388 11.86 -1.66 27.59
CA ILE A 388 13.28 -1.41 27.35
C ILE A 388 13.78 -0.11 28.01
N THR A 389 12.93 0.93 28.16
CA THR A 389 13.31 2.19 28.83
C THR A 389 13.77 1.98 30.27
N LYS A 390 13.31 0.91 30.94
CA LYS A 390 13.77 0.57 32.30
C LYS A 390 15.27 0.27 32.38
N TYR A 391 15.88 -0.11 31.26
CA TYR A 391 17.28 -0.52 31.16
C TYR A 391 18.15 0.53 30.47
N GLU A 392 17.63 1.72 30.20
CA GLU A 392 18.34 2.76 29.46
C GLU A 392 19.62 3.20 30.18
N GLU A 393 19.61 3.21 31.51
CA GLU A 393 20.80 3.53 32.32
C GLU A 393 21.83 2.39 32.37
N GLU A 394 21.38 1.13 32.38
CA GLU A 394 22.24 -0.05 32.53
C GLU A 394 22.81 -0.55 31.20
N TYR A 395 21.98 -0.57 30.15
CA TYR A 395 22.31 -1.09 28.81
C TYR A 395 21.96 -0.08 27.70
N PRO A 396 22.49 1.17 27.72
CA PRO A 396 22.07 2.25 26.83
C PRO A 396 22.19 1.89 25.34
N ILE A 397 23.29 1.22 24.95
CA ILE A 397 23.51 0.79 23.57
C ILE A 397 22.46 -0.26 23.16
N THR A 398 22.24 -1.28 24.00
CA THR A 398 21.27 -2.34 23.69
C THR A 398 19.85 -1.80 23.58
N VAL A 399 19.45 -0.90 24.49
CA VAL A 399 18.14 -0.26 24.47
C VAL A 399 17.96 0.58 23.20
N ASN A 400 18.95 1.38 22.82
CA ASN A 400 18.90 2.15 21.58
C ASN A 400 18.72 1.25 20.34
N HIS A 401 19.42 0.11 20.28
CA HIS A 401 19.27 -0.84 19.19
C HIS A 401 17.92 -1.59 19.21
N LEU A 402 17.37 -1.89 20.39
CA LEU A 402 16.02 -2.48 20.50
C LEU A 402 14.95 -1.47 20.08
N ASP A 403 15.10 -0.19 20.43
CA ASP A 403 14.14 0.86 20.07
C ASP A 403 14.18 1.20 18.57
N SER A 404 15.40 1.33 18.02
CA SER A 404 15.61 1.82 16.65
C SER A 404 15.46 0.75 15.57
N TYR A 405 15.61 -0.53 15.91
CA TYR A 405 15.74 -1.61 14.92
C TYR A 405 14.79 -2.80 15.11
N MET A 406 13.80 -2.66 15.99
CA MET A 406 12.74 -3.65 16.14
C MET A 406 11.55 -3.30 15.26
N TYR A 407 11.28 -4.14 14.26
CA TYR A 407 10.15 -3.99 13.35
C TYR A 407 9.12 -5.09 13.63
N VAL A 408 8.05 -4.72 14.32
CA VAL A 408 7.02 -5.66 14.80
C VAL A 408 7.63 -6.72 15.72
N ASP A 409 7.76 -7.96 15.24
CA ASP A 409 8.33 -9.11 15.95
C ASP A 409 9.78 -9.41 15.54
N ASP A 410 10.28 -8.79 14.47
CA ASP A 410 11.64 -8.99 13.97
C ASP A 410 12.59 -7.93 14.52
N TRP A 411 13.68 -8.36 15.18
CA TRP A 411 14.78 -7.49 15.58
C TRP A 411 15.96 -7.66 14.64
N ILE A 412 16.32 -6.61 13.91
CA ILE A 412 17.32 -6.67 12.83
C ILE A 412 18.34 -5.57 13.02
N THR A 413 19.50 -5.97 13.52
CA THR A 413 20.54 -5.05 13.96
C THR A 413 21.90 -5.52 13.44
N GLY A 414 22.96 -4.83 13.84
CA GLY A 414 24.31 -5.33 13.67
C GLY A 414 25.31 -4.54 14.50
N GLN A 415 26.57 -4.97 14.42
CA GLN A 415 27.72 -4.31 15.00
C GLN A 415 28.92 -4.46 14.06
N ASP A 416 29.95 -3.65 14.28
CA ASP A 416 31.20 -3.72 13.51
C ASP A 416 32.14 -4.81 14.04
N ASN A 417 32.03 -5.16 15.32
CA ASN A 417 32.84 -6.19 15.98
C ASN A 417 32.00 -7.35 16.53
N ARG A 418 32.59 -8.56 16.52
CA ARG A 418 31.93 -9.79 16.97
C ARG A 418 31.63 -9.78 18.47
N GLU A 419 32.54 -9.26 19.27
CA GLU A 419 32.37 -9.24 20.73
C GLU A 419 31.23 -8.31 21.14
N GLU A 420 31.09 -7.17 20.45
CA GLU A 420 29.97 -6.24 20.63
C GLU A 420 28.66 -6.88 20.17
N ALA A 421 28.66 -7.57 19.01
CA ALA A 421 27.52 -8.34 18.51
C ALA A 421 27.07 -9.42 19.51
N LEU A 422 28.01 -10.10 20.16
CA LEU A 422 27.71 -11.09 21.19
C LEU A 422 27.13 -10.43 22.46
N LEU A 423 27.75 -9.34 22.92
CA LEU A 423 27.34 -8.62 24.12
C LEU A 423 25.91 -8.08 23.97
N ILE A 424 25.62 -7.40 22.86
CA ILE A 424 24.29 -6.83 22.60
C ILE A 424 23.22 -7.93 22.50
N SER A 425 23.57 -9.09 21.94
CA SER A 425 22.66 -10.23 21.85
C SER A 425 22.31 -10.80 23.22
N ARG A 426 23.30 -10.91 24.12
CA ARG A 426 23.09 -11.37 25.50
C ARG A 426 22.23 -10.38 26.29
N HIS A 427 22.54 -9.09 26.21
CA HIS A 427 21.76 -8.06 26.88
C HIS A 427 20.31 -8.04 26.37
N ALA A 428 20.11 -8.06 25.04
CA ALA A 428 18.78 -8.08 24.45
C ALA A 428 17.98 -9.31 24.88
N LYS A 429 18.60 -10.50 24.84
CA LYS A 429 17.98 -11.74 25.34
C LYS A 429 17.55 -11.62 26.79
N ASN A 430 18.40 -11.06 27.66
CA ASN A 430 18.10 -10.92 29.08
C ASN A 430 16.96 -9.93 29.34
N ILE A 431 17.03 -8.74 28.74
CA ILE A 431 15.98 -7.71 28.83
C ILE A 431 14.64 -8.32 28.40
N MET A 432 14.54 -8.81 27.17
CA MET A 432 13.26 -9.29 26.62
C MET A 432 12.71 -10.52 27.34
N LYS A 433 13.57 -11.36 27.92
CA LYS A 433 13.17 -12.52 28.72
C LYS A 433 12.39 -12.12 29.98
N GLU A 434 12.70 -10.97 30.60
CA GLU A 434 11.94 -10.50 31.76
C GLU A 434 10.49 -10.20 31.42
N ALA A 435 10.21 -9.70 30.20
CA ALA A 435 8.86 -9.50 29.69
C ALA A 435 8.21 -10.76 29.10
N VAL A 436 8.81 -11.96 29.28
CA VAL A 436 8.36 -13.23 28.67
C VAL A 436 8.37 -13.16 27.13
N MET A 437 9.11 -12.22 26.56
CA MET A 437 9.28 -12.03 25.11
C MET A 437 10.55 -12.77 24.67
N GLU A 438 10.45 -14.10 24.62
CA GLU A 438 11.58 -14.96 24.25
C GLU A 438 12.04 -14.69 22.81
N MET A 439 13.30 -14.26 22.67
CA MET A 439 13.96 -14.06 21.38
C MET A 439 14.51 -15.39 20.84
N ARG A 440 14.18 -15.70 19.59
CA ARG A 440 14.42 -16.99 18.93
C ARG A 440 14.88 -16.79 17.50
N LYS A 441 15.26 -17.90 16.85
CA LYS A 441 15.70 -17.93 15.45
C LYS A 441 16.88 -16.99 15.17
N TRP A 442 17.80 -16.92 16.11
CA TRP A 442 19.00 -16.10 16.00
C TRP A 442 19.79 -16.50 14.75
N ILE A 443 20.14 -15.50 13.94
CA ILE A 443 20.89 -15.70 12.70
C ILE A 443 21.85 -14.53 12.44
N SER A 444 23.03 -14.86 11.90
CA SER A 444 24.09 -13.91 11.56
C SER A 444 24.84 -14.36 10.31
N ASN A 445 25.53 -13.43 9.64
CA ASN A 445 26.55 -13.72 8.62
C ASN A 445 27.85 -14.26 9.23
N ASP A 446 28.11 -14.04 10.53
CA ASP A 446 29.33 -14.52 11.19
C ASP A 446 29.13 -15.92 11.80
N SER A 447 29.81 -16.92 11.22
CA SER A 447 29.67 -18.32 11.66
C SER A 447 30.21 -18.58 13.07
N ALA A 448 31.19 -17.80 13.53
CA ALA A 448 31.75 -17.96 14.86
C ALA A 448 30.79 -17.43 15.93
N LEU A 449 30.11 -16.31 15.68
CA LEU A 449 29.03 -15.80 16.52
C LEU A 449 27.88 -16.79 16.60
N MET A 450 27.48 -17.40 15.48
CA MET A 450 26.48 -18.47 15.46
C MET A 450 26.88 -19.64 16.36
N ASN A 451 28.14 -20.11 16.26
CA ASN A 451 28.64 -21.19 17.10
C ASN A 451 28.65 -20.82 18.60
N GLN A 452 28.97 -19.57 18.93
CA GLN A 452 28.91 -19.07 20.31
C GLN A 452 27.48 -19.05 20.85
N TRP A 453 26.52 -18.57 20.06
CA TRP A 453 25.10 -18.62 20.43
C TRP A 453 24.60 -20.05 20.67
N VAL A 454 25.00 -21.00 19.82
CA VAL A 454 24.68 -22.42 20.04
C VAL A 454 25.29 -22.93 21.35
N ALA A 455 26.56 -22.60 21.63
CA ALA A 455 27.23 -22.99 22.87
C ALA A 455 26.55 -22.39 24.12
N GLU A 456 25.95 -21.20 24.00
CA GLU A 456 25.19 -20.53 25.05
C GLU A 456 23.70 -20.94 25.12
N GLY A 457 23.28 -21.90 24.29
CA GLY A 457 21.90 -22.39 24.26
C GLY A 457 20.89 -21.35 23.77
N LEU A 458 21.28 -20.47 22.84
CA LEU A 458 20.32 -19.64 22.10
C LEU A 458 19.66 -20.47 20.99
N ASP A 459 18.35 -20.27 20.80
CA ASP A 459 17.58 -20.88 19.72
C ASP A 459 17.98 -20.26 18.36
N THR A 460 19.01 -20.83 17.73
CA THR A 460 19.49 -20.39 16.42
C THR A 460 18.62 -20.97 15.30
N TYR A 461 18.51 -20.25 14.18
CA TYR A 461 17.77 -20.77 13.03
C TYR A 461 18.39 -22.10 12.59
N PRO A 462 17.60 -23.16 12.33
CA PRO A 462 18.16 -24.46 11.95
C PRO A 462 19.05 -24.31 10.73
N ILE A 463 20.34 -24.63 10.89
CA ILE A 463 21.25 -24.86 9.78
C ILE A 463 20.73 -26.14 9.12
N ASP A 464 20.00 -25.99 8.02
CA ASP A 464 19.39 -27.12 7.34
C ASP A 464 20.51 -28.01 6.79
N THR A 465 20.86 -29.04 7.55
CA THR A 465 21.89 -30.02 7.22
C THR A 465 21.38 -31.04 6.21
N SER A 466 20.09 -30.98 5.85
CA SER A 466 19.42 -31.95 4.99
C SER A 466 19.37 -31.57 3.51
N ILE A 467 19.81 -30.36 3.14
CA ILE A 467 19.99 -29.94 1.74
C ILE A 467 21.48 -29.75 1.48
N CYS A 468 22.16 -30.83 1.08
CA CYS A 468 23.50 -30.75 0.51
C CYS A 468 23.47 -29.93 -0.79
N LEU A 469 23.75 -28.61 -0.68
CA LEU A 469 24.55 -27.76 -1.60
C LEU A 469 24.33 -26.26 -1.26
N GLY A 470 24.97 -25.78 -0.19
CA GLY A 470 25.65 -24.47 -0.22
C GLY A 470 24.89 -23.14 -0.09
N SER A 471 23.67 -23.05 0.48
CA SER A 471 23.15 -21.72 0.87
C SER A 471 22.08 -21.76 1.97
N ASN A 472 22.38 -21.17 3.14
CA ASN A 472 21.36 -20.84 4.14
C ASN A 472 20.54 -19.64 3.62
N LYS A 473 19.46 -19.88 2.87
CA LYS A 473 18.54 -18.83 2.42
C LYS A 473 17.49 -18.57 3.50
N THR A 474 17.54 -17.42 4.16
CA THR A 474 16.50 -16.97 5.10
C THR A 474 15.83 -15.69 4.59
N LYS A 475 14.66 -15.33 5.13
CA LYS A 475 13.99 -14.06 4.79
C LYS A 475 14.20 -13.06 5.93
N VAL A 476 14.71 -11.87 5.62
CA VAL A 476 14.85 -10.72 6.54
C VAL A 476 13.92 -9.63 6.04
N LEU A 477 12.88 -9.30 6.82
CA LEU A 477 11.79 -8.37 6.47
C LEU A 477 11.20 -8.58 5.07
N GLY A 478 11.21 -9.82 4.57
CA GLY A 478 10.69 -10.18 3.24
C GLY A 478 11.74 -10.30 2.14
N MET A 479 12.97 -9.82 2.33
CA MET A 479 14.08 -10.02 1.39
C MET A 479 14.81 -11.34 1.67
N ALA A 480 15.17 -12.10 0.63
CA ALA A 480 15.95 -13.32 0.82
C ALA A 480 17.44 -12.96 1.05
N TRP A 481 18.00 -13.43 2.16
CA TRP A 481 19.38 -13.20 2.59
C TRP A 481 20.10 -14.53 2.73
N GLN A 482 21.26 -14.63 2.07
CA GLN A 482 22.17 -15.74 2.20
C GLN A 482 23.31 -15.34 3.14
N THR A 483 23.37 -15.97 4.31
CA THR A 483 24.30 -15.54 5.37
C THR A 483 25.76 -15.86 5.10
N GLN A 484 26.05 -16.98 4.43
CA GLN A 484 27.43 -17.42 4.16
C GLN A 484 28.17 -16.48 3.20
N ASP A 485 27.52 -16.11 2.09
CA ASP A 485 28.06 -15.19 1.08
C ASP A 485 27.74 -13.72 1.42
N ASP A 486 26.96 -13.50 2.47
CA ASP A 486 26.45 -12.21 2.92
C ASP A 486 25.82 -11.34 1.82
N CYS A 487 24.88 -11.93 1.09
CA CYS A 487 24.21 -11.29 -0.04
C CYS A 487 22.69 -11.45 0.00
N PHE A 488 21.99 -10.46 -0.54
CA PHE A 488 20.60 -10.60 -0.91
C PHE A 488 20.48 -11.36 -2.22
N THR A 489 19.47 -12.22 -2.28
CA THR A 489 19.08 -13.01 -3.45
C THR A 489 17.60 -12.83 -3.70
N LEU A 490 17.12 -13.33 -4.84
CA LEU A 490 15.70 -13.35 -5.16
C LEU A 490 15.21 -14.78 -5.25
N ASP A 491 13.94 -14.97 -4.87
CA ASP A 491 13.22 -16.20 -5.12
C ASP A 491 12.34 -15.99 -6.35
N THR A 492 12.85 -16.36 -7.52
CA THR A 492 12.10 -16.22 -8.78
C THR A 492 11.19 -17.43 -9.04
N THR A 493 11.41 -18.55 -8.37
CA THR A 493 10.69 -19.81 -8.60
C THR A 493 9.20 -19.65 -8.28
N SER A 494 8.88 -19.15 -7.08
CA SER A 494 7.48 -18.94 -6.67
C SER A 494 6.73 -17.91 -7.52
N LEU A 495 7.46 -16.94 -8.08
CA LEU A 495 6.92 -15.96 -9.02
C LEU A 495 6.61 -16.59 -10.38
N LEU A 496 7.53 -17.42 -10.91
CA LEU A 496 7.35 -18.11 -12.18
C LEU A 496 6.20 -19.12 -12.15
N GLU A 497 6.07 -19.88 -11.06
CA GLU A 497 4.93 -20.79 -10.85
C GLU A 497 3.60 -20.02 -10.88
N PHE A 498 3.54 -18.89 -10.17
CA PHE A 498 2.36 -18.03 -10.19
C PHE A 498 2.04 -17.49 -11.58
N ILE A 499 3.04 -16.98 -12.31
CA ILE A 499 2.86 -16.43 -13.65
C ILE A 499 2.38 -17.51 -14.62
N THR A 500 2.94 -18.72 -14.53
CA THR A 500 2.61 -19.84 -15.42
C THR A 500 1.20 -20.38 -15.17
N ALA A 501 0.75 -20.39 -13.91
CA ALA A 501 -0.59 -20.86 -13.55
C ALA A 501 -1.69 -19.82 -13.77
N SER A 502 -1.34 -18.53 -13.88
CA SER A 502 -2.30 -17.44 -13.92
C SER A 502 -2.70 -17.05 -15.34
N LYS A 503 -3.96 -16.63 -15.52
CA LYS A 503 -4.39 -15.95 -16.76
C LYS A 503 -3.64 -14.61 -16.88
N ILE A 504 -3.28 -14.22 -18.10
CA ILE A 504 -2.59 -12.95 -18.36
C ILE A 504 -3.63 -11.82 -18.39
N THR A 505 -3.80 -11.15 -17.26
CA THR A 505 -4.75 -10.06 -17.05
C THR A 505 -4.05 -8.89 -16.36
N LYS A 506 -4.67 -7.72 -16.38
CA LYS A 506 -4.17 -6.55 -15.67
C LYS A 506 -3.95 -6.82 -14.16
N ARG A 507 -4.86 -7.60 -13.55
CA ARG A 507 -4.74 -8.03 -12.14
C ARG A 507 -3.52 -8.95 -11.93
N SER A 508 -3.29 -9.94 -12.79
CA SER A 508 -2.18 -10.88 -12.60
C SER A 508 -0.81 -10.24 -12.80
N LEU A 509 -0.67 -9.29 -13.73
CA LEU A 509 0.55 -8.47 -13.90
C LEU A 509 0.88 -7.69 -12.62
N LEU A 510 -0.13 -7.04 -12.03
CA LEU A 510 0.03 -6.30 -10.78
C LEU A 510 0.37 -7.22 -9.60
N GLN A 511 -0.26 -8.39 -9.52
CA GLN A 511 0.08 -9.39 -8.49
C GLN A 511 1.49 -9.95 -8.64
N ALA A 512 1.94 -10.17 -9.88
CA ALA A 512 3.29 -10.64 -10.17
C ALA A 512 4.34 -9.60 -9.75
N ILE A 513 4.17 -8.32 -10.10
CA ILE A 513 5.11 -7.29 -9.67
C ILE A 513 5.05 -7.05 -8.15
N GLY A 514 3.86 -7.14 -7.53
CA GLY A 514 3.69 -7.03 -6.08
C GLY A 514 4.35 -8.16 -5.29
N LYS A 515 4.60 -9.32 -5.91
CA LYS A 515 5.37 -10.42 -5.31
C LYS A 515 6.88 -10.13 -5.29
N ILE A 516 7.38 -9.20 -6.10
CA ILE A 516 8.78 -8.74 -6.04
C ILE A 516 8.88 -7.70 -4.93
N PHE A 517 9.32 -8.15 -3.76
CA PHE A 517 9.49 -7.29 -2.60
C PHE A 517 10.87 -6.59 -2.63
N ASP A 518 10.90 -5.34 -3.07
CA ASP A 518 12.11 -4.51 -3.21
C ASP A 518 11.99 -3.16 -2.47
N PRO A 519 12.00 -3.15 -1.13
CA PRO A 519 11.87 -1.92 -0.33
C PRO A 519 13.07 -0.97 -0.46
N LEU A 520 14.26 -1.46 -0.85
CA LEU A 520 15.47 -0.68 -1.09
C LEU A 520 15.58 -0.16 -2.53
N GLY A 521 14.73 -0.64 -3.44
CA GLY A 521 14.77 -0.27 -4.86
C GLY A 521 16.00 -0.78 -5.60
N LEU A 522 16.60 -1.89 -5.21
CA LEU A 522 17.82 -2.43 -5.84
C LEU A 522 17.57 -3.00 -7.24
N LEU A 523 16.35 -3.47 -7.50
CA LEU A 523 15.90 -4.10 -8.75
C LEU A 523 15.05 -3.17 -9.60
N THR A 524 14.98 -1.90 -9.21
CA THR A 524 14.14 -0.90 -9.85
C THR A 524 14.35 -0.80 -11.37
N PRO A 525 15.59 -0.84 -11.91
CA PRO A 525 15.78 -0.83 -13.37
C PRO A 525 15.06 -1.97 -14.10
N PHE A 526 14.93 -3.14 -13.48
CA PHE A 526 14.21 -4.26 -14.08
C PHE A 526 12.69 -4.14 -13.89
N THR A 527 12.24 -3.74 -12.70
CA THR A 527 10.81 -3.69 -12.36
C THR A 527 10.07 -2.49 -12.97
N ILE A 528 10.77 -1.37 -13.25
CA ILE A 528 10.16 -0.17 -13.83
C ILE A 528 9.53 -0.42 -15.22
N ARG A 529 10.09 -1.36 -16.00
CA ARG A 529 9.56 -1.77 -17.31
C ARG A 529 8.10 -2.23 -17.21
N VAL A 530 7.80 -3.07 -16.22
CA VAL A 530 6.44 -3.58 -15.98
C VAL A 530 5.56 -2.50 -15.36
N LYS A 531 6.08 -1.63 -14.50
CA LYS A 531 5.31 -0.51 -13.93
C LYS A 531 4.82 0.44 -15.03
N CYS A 532 5.68 0.75 -16.01
CA CYS A 532 5.30 1.54 -17.17
C CYS A 532 4.27 0.81 -18.04
N LEU A 533 4.41 -0.51 -18.22
CA LEU A 533 3.43 -1.33 -18.95
C LEU A 533 2.04 -1.33 -18.27
N ILE A 534 2.00 -1.40 -16.94
CA ILE A 534 0.75 -1.30 -16.16
C ILE A 534 0.10 0.07 -16.34
N GLN A 535 0.90 1.14 -16.40
CA GLN A 535 0.38 2.47 -16.69
C GLN A 535 -0.21 2.56 -18.10
N GLU A 536 0.45 2.02 -19.13
CA GLU A 536 -0.09 1.95 -20.50
C GLU A 536 -1.43 1.22 -20.52
N LEU A 537 -1.55 0.11 -19.78
CA LEU A 537 -2.82 -0.62 -19.62
C LEU A 537 -3.94 0.23 -19.00
N TRP A 538 -3.63 1.20 -18.14
CA TRP A 538 -4.64 2.09 -17.58
C TRP A 538 -5.23 3.06 -18.62
N GLU A 539 -4.47 3.40 -19.66
CA GLU A 539 -4.94 4.24 -20.76
C GLU A 539 -5.90 3.47 -21.69
N THR A 540 -5.72 2.16 -21.80
CA THR A 540 -6.52 1.30 -22.69
C THR A 540 -7.95 1.01 -22.21
N LYS A 541 -8.34 1.47 -21.01
CA LYS A 541 -9.65 1.23 -20.38
C LYS A 541 -10.05 -0.26 -20.25
N ILE A 542 -9.07 -1.17 -20.26
CA ILE A 542 -9.27 -2.61 -20.06
C ILE A 542 -9.62 -2.89 -18.59
N THR A 543 -10.60 -3.77 -18.37
CA THR A 543 -11.05 -4.17 -17.03
C THR A 543 -10.02 -5.10 -16.34
N TRP A 544 -10.17 -5.35 -15.04
CA TRP A 544 -9.13 -6.03 -14.24
C TRP A 544 -8.83 -7.48 -14.67
N ASP A 545 -9.86 -8.20 -15.11
CA ASP A 545 -9.81 -9.64 -15.37
C ASP A 545 -9.92 -9.99 -16.87
N GLU A 546 -9.91 -8.98 -17.74
CA GLU A 546 -9.94 -9.13 -19.19
C GLU A 546 -8.56 -9.54 -19.76
N ILE A 547 -8.59 -10.26 -20.88
CA ILE A 547 -7.40 -10.73 -21.58
C ILE A 547 -6.67 -9.55 -22.20
N LEU A 548 -5.35 -9.47 -22.00
CA LEU A 548 -4.56 -8.36 -22.51
C LEU A 548 -4.36 -8.40 -24.04
N PRO A 549 -4.18 -7.24 -24.70
CA PRO A 549 -3.90 -7.18 -26.13
C PRO A 549 -2.62 -7.95 -26.50
N PRO A 550 -2.56 -8.60 -27.69
CA PRO A 550 -1.43 -9.46 -28.07
C PRO A 550 -0.05 -8.81 -27.93
N LYS A 551 0.06 -7.52 -28.28
CA LYS A 551 1.29 -6.74 -28.17
C LYS A 551 1.79 -6.62 -26.71
N ILE A 552 0.87 -6.43 -25.76
CA ILE A 552 1.20 -6.31 -24.34
C ILE A 552 1.55 -7.68 -23.76
N VAL A 553 0.84 -8.73 -24.20
CA VAL A 553 1.15 -10.12 -23.85
C VAL A 553 2.57 -10.49 -24.29
N GLU A 554 2.98 -10.11 -25.49
CA GLU A 554 4.34 -10.37 -25.99
C GLU A 554 5.41 -9.70 -25.11
N ILE A 555 5.27 -8.40 -24.83
CA ILE A 555 6.18 -7.64 -23.96
C ILE A 555 6.25 -8.26 -22.56
N TRP A 556 5.10 -8.65 -22.00
CA TRP A 556 5.01 -9.31 -20.70
C TRP A 556 5.75 -10.65 -20.69
N LEU A 557 5.49 -11.51 -21.68
CA LEU A 557 6.12 -12.83 -21.77
C LEU A 557 7.64 -12.73 -22.00
N GLU A 558 8.11 -11.74 -22.75
CA GLU A 558 9.55 -11.46 -22.88
C GLU A 558 10.18 -11.11 -21.54
N TRP A 559 9.55 -10.21 -20.78
CA TRP A 559 10.02 -9.86 -19.44
C TRP A 559 10.01 -11.07 -18.48
N CYS A 560 8.97 -11.93 -18.54
CA CYS A 560 8.90 -13.14 -17.72
C CYS A 560 10.01 -14.14 -18.03
N LYS A 561 10.45 -14.26 -19.29
CA LYS A 561 11.57 -15.14 -19.69
C LYS A 561 12.90 -14.71 -19.07
N GLU A 562 13.02 -13.44 -18.67
CA GLU A 562 14.22 -12.90 -18.04
C GLU A 562 14.29 -13.19 -16.53
N LEU A 563 13.16 -13.52 -15.88
CA LEU A 563 13.09 -13.74 -14.43
C LEU A 563 14.07 -14.81 -13.90
N PRO A 564 14.22 -16.00 -14.51
CA PRO A 564 15.14 -17.02 -14.01
C PRO A 564 16.59 -16.54 -13.91
N LEU A 565 16.99 -15.56 -14.74
CA LEU A 565 18.36 -15.02 -14.71
C LEU A 565 18.63 -14.25 -13.40
N LEU A 566 17.60 -13.73 -12.75
CA LEU A 566 17.75 -12.99 -11.50
C LEU A 566 18.11 -13.88 -10.30
N ASP A 567 18.00 -15.21 -10.42
CA ASP A 567 18.50 -16.14 -9.39
C ASP A 567 20.04 -16.11 -9.30
N GLU A 568 20.73 -15.70 -10.37
CA GLU A 568 22.18 -15.53 -10.41
C GLU A 568 22.63 -14.21 -9.75
N LEU A 569 21.71 -13.26 -9.55
CA LEU A 569 22.03 -11.96 -9.00
C LEU A 569 22.29 -12.05 -7.49
N LYS A 570 23.56 -11.88 -7.10
CA LYS A 570 23.99 -11.76 -5.71
C LYS A 570 24.30 -10.31 -5.37
N ILE A 571 23.48 -9.69 -4.53
CA ILE A 571 23.66 -8.29 -4.13
C ILE A 571 24.32 -8.24 -2.75
N PRO A 572 25.53 -7.70 -2.60
CA PRO A 572 26.17 -7.59 -1.29
C PRO A 572 25.29 -6.85 -0.28
N ARG A 573 25.09 -7.45 0.91
CA ARG A 573 24.39 -6.79 2.01
C ARG A 573 25.23 -5.61 2.49
N LEU A 574 26.48 -5.88 2.88
CA LEU A 574 27.40 -4.89 3.41
C LEU A 574 27.80 -3.86 2.33
N VAL A 575 27.51 -2.58 2.56
CA VAL A 575 27.88 -1.48 1.64
C VAL A 575 29.02 -0.61 2.16
N LEU A 576 29.29 -0.68 3.46
CA LEU A 576 30.27 0.14 4.15
C LEU A 576 30.99 -0.73 5.18
N ASP A 577 32.32 -0.87 5.10
CA ASP A 577 33.14 -1.50 6.14
C ASP A 577 33.92 -0.40 6.90
N SER A 578 33.28 0.18 7.92
CA SER A 578 33.82 1.28 8.73
C SER A 578 34.80 0.86 9.82
N THR A 579 35.25 -0.40 9.85
CA THR A 579 36.13 -0.95 10.90
C THR A 579 37.54 -0.34 10.99
N THR A 580 37.82 0.77 10.30
CA THR A 580 39.10 1.48 10.39
C THR A 580 38.88 2.95 10.74
N GLU A 581 39.19 3.30 11.99
CA GLU A 581 39.35 4.69 12.44
C GLU A 581 40.74 5.22 12.07
N GLU A 582 41.20 5.02 10.83
CA GLU A 582 42.43 5.67 10.36
C GLU A 582 42.12 7.14 9.98
N LYS A 583 43.04 8.06 10.31
CA LYS A 583 42.88 9.51 10.10
C LYS A 583 42.60 9.94 8.64
N ASN A 584 42.77 9.04 7.67
CA ASN A 584 42.61 9.31 6.24
C ASN A 584 41.35 8.69 5.61
N ASP A 585 40.53 7.96 6.37
CA ASP A 585 39.32 7.37 5.82
C ASP A 585 38.24 8.44 5.64
N SER A 586 37.65 8.53 4.43
CA SER A 586 36.56 9.45 4.14
C SER A 586 35.35 8.70 3.60
N ILE A 587 34.17 9.12 4.06
CA ILE A 587 32.88 8.59 3.61
C ILE A 587 32.10 9.73 2.97
N GLU A 588 31.68 9.50 1.73
CA GLU A 588 30.91 10.44 0.94
C GLU A 588 29.60 9.79 0.48
N ILE A 589 28.54 10.59 0.40
CA ILE A 589 27.25 10.16 -0.13
C ILE A 589 27.04 10.85 -1.47
N HIS A 590 26.82 10.06 -2.51
CA HIS A 590 26.62 10.53 -3.88
C HIS A 590 25.21 10.18 -4.35
N VAL A 591 24.44 11.19 -4.75
CA VAL A 591 23.03 11.03 -5.11
C VAL A 591 22.83 11.46 -6.55
N PHE A 592 22.30 10.56 -7.36
CA PHE A 592 21.99 10.83 -8.77
C PHE A 592 20.48 10.85 -8.95
N CYS A 593 19.96 11.76 -9.76
CA CYS A 593 18.57 11.72 -10.21
C CYS A 593 18.46 11.68 -11.72
N ASP A 594 17.35 11.13 -12.21
CA ASP A 594 17.00 11.16 -13.62
C ASP A 594 15.48 11.22 -13.83
N ALA A 595 15.06 11.69 -15.01
CA ALA A 595 13.68 11.77 -15.41
C ALA A 595 13.54 11.58 -16.92
N SER A 596 12.59 10.74 -17.31
CA SER A 596 12.12 10.56 -18.67
C SER A 596 10.63 10.86 -18.75
N LYS A 597 10.04 10.77 -19.95
CA LYS A 597 8.59 10.87 -20.12
C LYS A 597 7.82 9.72 -19.46
N LEU A 598 8.50 8.60 -19.16
CA LEU A 598 7.89 7.39 -18.61
C LEU A 598 8.02 7.31 -17.08
N ALA A 599 9.18 7.69 -16.54
CA ALA A 599 9.46 7.58 -15.11
C ALA A 599 10.55 8.56 -14.67
N TYR A 600 10.62 8.81 -13.37
CA TYR A 600 11.66 9.63 -12.74
C TYR A 600 12.06 9.01 -11.40
N GLY A 601 13.28 9.28 -10.94
CA GLY A 601 13.80 8.66 -9.73
C GLY A 601 15.16 9.16 -9.30
N ALA A 602 15.67 8.56 -8.23
CA ALA A 602 17.00 8.81 -7.71
C ALA A 602 17.65 7.54 -7.14
N SER A 603 18.97 7.46 -7.23
CA SER A 603 19.80 6.41 -6.65
C SER A 603 20.89 7.02 -5.76
N VAL A 604 21.15 6.39 -4.62
CA VAL A 604 22.11 6.84 -3.61
C VAL A 604 23.24 5.84 -3.47
N TYR A 605 24.47 6.33 -3.56
CA TYR A 605 25.70 5.57 -3.41
C TYR A 605 26.48 6.06 -2.19
N VAL A 606 27.19 5.13 -1.55
CA VAL A 606 28.25 5.47 -0.59
C VAL A 606 29.59 5.25 -1.25
N LYS A 607 30.47 6.24 -1.13
CA LYS A 607 31.88 6.15 -1.47
C LYS A 607 32.70 6.09 -0.18
N LEU A 608 33.47 5.03 -0.02
CA LEU A 608 34.44 4.85 1.06
C LEU A 608 35.84 4.94 0.46
N LYS A 609 36.59 5.95 0.87
CA LYS A 609 38.03 6.00 0.65
C LYS A 609 38.71 5.41 1.89
N LYS A 610 39.45 4.33 1.68
CA LYS A 610 40.24 3.67 2.72
C LYS A 610 41.66 3.50 2.21
N GLN A 611 42.60 4.22 2.83
CA GLN A 611 43.98 4.32 2.34
C GLN A 611 44.00 4.78 0.85
N ASP A 612 44.58 3.98 -0.05
CA ASP A 612 44.63 4.22 -1.50
C ASP A 612 43.55 3.47 -2.30
N LYS A 613 42.55 2.89 -1.63
CA LYS A 613 41.44 2.16 -2.28
C LYS A 613 40.12 2.90 -2.11
N VAL A 614 39.39 3.00 -3.21
CA VAL A 614 38.06 3.59 -3.26
C VAL A 614 37.04 2.49 -3.52
N TYR A 615 36.03 2.41 -2.67
CA TYR A 615 34.89 1.52 -2.83
C TYR A 615 33.63 2.36 -3.01
N VAL A 616 32.81 2.00 -3.98
CA VAL A 616 31.53 2.68 -4.23
C VAL A 616 30.45 1.61 -4.32
N ASN A 617 29.37 1.77 -3.56
CA ASN A 617 28.28 0.79 -3.48
C ASN A 617 26.91 1.49 -3.47
N LEU A 618 25.95 0.91 -4.19
CA LEU A 618 24.55 1.34 -4.17
C LEU A 618 23.90 1.04 -2.80
N ILE A 619 23.39 2.07 -2.13
CA ILE A 619 22.66 1.96 -0.85
C ILE A 619 21.16 1.72 -1.07
N THR A 620 20.55 2.55 -1.90
CA THR A 620 19.10 2.52 -2.11
C THR A 620 18.75 3.32 -3.36
N SER A 621 17.60 3.02 -3.97
CA SER A 621 17.04 3.84 -5.03
C SER A 621 15.52 3.90 -4.93
N LYS A 622 14.94 4.92 -5.56
CA LYS A 622 13.49 5.12 -5.59
C LYS A 622 13.06 5.68 -6.93
N THR A 623 11.92 5.20 -7.40
CA THR A 623 11.31 5.63 -8.66
C THR A 623 9.83 5.92 -8.50
N ARG A 624 9.33 6.71 -9.44
CA ARG A 624 7.90 6.91 -9.67
C ARG A 624 7.66 6.90 -11.17
N VAL A 625 6.58 6.25 -11.58
CA VAL A 625 6.08 6.36 -12.95
C VAL A 625 5.57 7.80 -13.17
N ALA A 626 5.85 8.38 -14.33
CA ALA A 626 5.44 9.73 -14.68
C ALA A 626 3.90 9.84 -14.64
N PRO A 627 3.30 10.98 -14.26
CA PRO A 627 1.84 11.10 -14.22
C PRO A 627 1.21 10.95 -15.61
N LEU A 628 0.04 10.30 -15.69
CA LEU A 628 -0.76 10.17 -16.93
C LEU A 628 -1.12 11.54 -17.54
N LYS A 629 -1.34 12.56 -16.70
CA LYS A 629 -1.52 13.93 -17.18
C LYS A 629 -0.16 14.43 -17.66
N SER A 630 -0.07 14.81 -18.94
CA SER A 630 1.17 15.29 -19.56
C SER A 630 1.82 16.40 -18.72
N VAL A 631 2.95 16.06 -18.09
CA VAL A 631 3.84 16.99 -17.41
C VAL A 631 5.01 17.27 -18.35
N THR A 632 5.51 18.51 -18.39
CA THR A 632 6.67 18.85 -19.19
C THR A 632 7.92 18.15 -18.65
N LEU A 633 8.88 17.81 -19.52
CA LEU A 633 10.12 17.15 -19.10
C LEU A 633 10.87 17.93 -18.00
N PRO A 634 11.02 19.27 -18.05
CA PRO A 634 11.67 20.02 -16.97
C PRO A 634 10.97 19.91 -15.61
N ARG A 635 9.64 19.75 -15.60
CA ARG A 635 8.89 19.51 -14.35
C ARG A 635 9.09 18.08 -13.83
N LEU A 636 9.30 17.10 -14.70
CA LEU A 636 9.66 15.73 -14.31
C LEU A 636 11.09 15.68 -13.76
N GLU A 637 12.03 16.41 -14.36
CA GLU A 637 13.38 16.59 -13.82
C GLU A 637 13.35 17.23 -12.43
N LEU A 638 12.53 18.27 -12.22
CA LEU A 638 12.31 18.87 -10.90
C LEU A 638 11.74 17.87 -9.88
N LEU A 639 10.87 16.96 -10.32
CA LEU A 639 10.35 15.90 -9.46
C LEU A 639 11.42 14.85 -9.12
N GLY A 640 12.28 14.49 -10.08
CA GLY A 640 13.45 13.65 -9.85
C GLY A 640 14.42 14.26 -8.85
N ALA A 641 14.71 15.56 -8.99
CA ALA A 641 15.52 16.32 -8.03
C ALA A 641 14.89 16.34 -6.62
N LEU A 642 13.57 16.52 -6.51
CA LEU A 642 12.87 16.44 -5.23
C LEU A 642 12.99 15.05 -4.58
N VAL A 643 12.84 13.98 -5.37
CA VAL A 643 13.04 12.60 -4.90
C VAL A 643 14.46 12.41 -4.38
N ALA A 644 15.47 12.90 -5.12
CA ALA A 644 16.87 12.88 -4.67
C ALA A 644 17.07 13.63 -3.35
N SER A 645 16.53 14.85 -3.19
CA SER A 645 16.68 15.65 -1.97
C SER A 645 16.09 14.97 -0.73
N ARG A 646 14.91 14.36 -0.87
CA ARG A 646 14.26 13.66 0.24
C ARG A 646 15.01 12.39 0.60
N LEU A 647 15.36 11.59 -0.40
CA LEU A 647 16.11 10.36 -0.20
C LEU A 647 17.52 10.64 0.36
N SER A 648 18.18 11.71 -0.09
CA SER A 648 19.48 12.13 0.43
C SER A 648 19.39 12.53 1.89
N SER A 649 18.40 13.35 2.25
CA SER A 649 18.17 13.78 3.63
C SER A 649 17.92 12.58 4.54
N LYS A 650 17.11 11.61 4.09
CA LYS A 650 16.83 10.39 4.85
C LYS A 650 18.07 9.51 5.04
N VAL A 651 18.85 9.29 3.98
CA VAL A 651 20.08 8.50 4.07
C VAL A 651 21.13 9.18 4.95
N GLN A 652 21.23 10.52 4.91
CA GLN A 652 22.11 11.27 5.80
C GLN A 652 21.72 11.17 7.28
N GLU A 653 20.42 11.15 7.59
CA GLU A 653 19.91 10.92 8.95
C GLU A 653 20.40 9.57 9.49
N ILE A 654 20.32 8.52 8.66
CA ILE A 654 20.72 7.16 9.02
C ILE A 654 22.25 7.02 9.16
N ILE A 655 23.02 7.52 8.19
CA ILE A 655 24.47 7.30 8.10
C ILE A 655 25.28 8.29 8.98
N GLY A 656 24.64 9.38 9.44
CA GLY A 656 25.21 10.40 10.33
C GLY A 656 25.72 11.67 9.61
N GLN A 657 25.55 12.83 10.26
CA GLN A 657 25.72 14.19 9.70
C GLN A 657 27.16 14.60 9.32
N LYS A 658 28.21 13.86 9.71
CA LYS A 658 29.61 14.26 9.49
C LYS A 658 30.17 13.92 8.09
N LYS A 659 29.34 13.54 7.13
CA LYS A 659 29.75 13.03 5.80
C LYS A 659 29.39 14.01 4.69
N ARG A 660 30.31 14.19 3.73
CA ARG A 660 30.11 15.12 2.59
C ARG A 660 29.04 14.54 1.66
N LEU A 661 28.00 15.32 1.39
CA LEU A 661 26.94 14.99 0.45
C LEU A 661 27.21 15.69 -0.88
N TYR A 662 27.18 14.91 -1.94
CA TYR A 662 27.23 15.36 -3.32
C TYR A 662 25.92 14.94 -3.99
N CYS A 663 25.10 15.91 -4.37
CA CYS A 663 23.92 15.71 -5.20
C CYS A 663 24.31 15.99 -6.66
N VAL A 664 23.92 15.13 -7.57
CA VAL A 664 24.36 15.19 -8.95
C VAL A 664 23.13 15.20 -9.86
N PRO A 665 22.61 16.38 -10.23
CA PRO A 665 21.52 16.53 -11.19
C PRO A 665 21.85 16.12 -12.63
N LEU A 666 20.75 15.92 -13.37
CA LEU A 666 20.62 15.66 -14.80
C LEU A 666 21.33 16.64 -15.75
N ASP A 667 21.55 16.17 -16.98
CA ASP A 667 21.96 16.90 -18.20
C ASP A 667 21.21 18.24 -18.45
N ARG A 668 19.96 18.39 -17.97
CA ARG A 668 19.07 19.54 -18.26
C ARG A 668 18.42 20.21 -17.05
N PHE A 669 18.62 19.65 -15.85
CA PHE A 669 18.36 20.37 -14.60
C PHE A 669 19.53 21.32 -14.32
N GLN A 670 19.90 22.08 -15.34
CA GLN A 670 20.87 23.14 -15.29
C GLN A 670 20.22 24.25 -14.48
N ASN A 671 20.67 24.42 -13.24
CA ASN A 671 21.03 25.73 -12.70
C ASN A 671 21.19 25.72 -11.17
N SER A 672 22.36 26.19 -10.74
CA SER A 672 22.44 26.98 -9.51
C SER A 672 21.35 28.07 -9.52
N SER A 673 21.07 28.75 -10.64
CA SER A 673 19.98 29.75 -10.79
C SER A 673 18.53 29.31 -10.45
N VAL A 674 18.12 28.04 -10.65
CA VAL A 674 16.78 27.55 -10.28
C VAL A 674 16.74 27.29 -8.78
N LEU A 675 17.83 26.79 -8.21
CA LEU A 675 17.99 26.52 -6.77
C LEU A 675 18.60 27.71 -6.01
N ASP A 676 18.89 28.82 -6.68
CA ASP A 676 19.56 30.00 -6.11
C ASP A 676 18.66 30.68 -5.08
N LYS A 677 19.29 31.16 -4.00
CA LYS A 677 18.58 31.88 -2.93
C LYS A 677 17.89 33.12 -3.49
N GLY A 678 16.58 33.02 -3.72
CA GLY A 678 15.71 34.12 -4.19
C GLY A 678 14.98 33.86 -5.50
N SER A 679 15.38 32.83 -6.27
CA SER A 679 14.76 32.43 -7.55
C SER A 679 13.29 32.01 -7.38
N HIS A 680 12.95 31.37 -6.25
CA HIS A 680 11.60 30.89 -5.91
C HIS A 680 10.50 31.95 -6.03
N ARG A 681 10.83 33.24 -5.90
CA ARG A 681 9.84 34.33 -6.02
C ARG A 681 9.36 34.51 -7.46
N LYS A 682 10.19 34.16 -8.44
CA LYS A 682 9.94 34.30 -9.88
C LYS A 682 9.09 33.15 -10.44
N TRP A 683 9.04 32.00 -9.75
CA TRP A 683 8.35 30.80 -10.21
C TRP A 683 6.87 30.73 -9.82
N LYS A 684 6.04 30.10 -10.66
CA LYS A 684 4.67 29.68 -10.34
C LYS A 684 4.66 28.64 -9.21
N GLN A 685 3.50 28.47 -8.57
CA GLN A 685 3.33 27.72 -7.32
C GLN A 685 3.90 26.28 -7.36
N PHE A 686 3.74 25.55 -8.47
CA PHE A 686 4.24 24.17 -8.61
C PHE A 686 5.76 24.08 -8.46
N VAL A 687 6.49 24.94 -9.19
CA VAL A 687 7.96 24.98 -9.19
C VAL A 687 8.46 25.63 -7.90
N LYS A 688 7.86 26.76 -7.49
CA LYS A 688 8.20 27.47 -6.25
C LYS A 688 8.23 26.55 -5.03
N ASN A 689 7.16 25.77 -4.82
CA ASN A 689 7.05 24.92 -3.63
C ASN A 689 8.13 23.83 -3.60
N ARG A 690 8.43 23.23 -4.75
CA ARG A 690 9.44 22.15 -4.85
C ARG A 690 10.86 22.68 -4.72
N VAL A 691 11.15 23.83 -5.32
CA VAL A 691 12.45 24.52 -5.14
C VAL A 691 12.66 24.89 -3.68
N LEU A 692 11.64 25.43 -3.00
CA LEU A 692 11.72 25.75 -1.57
C LEU A 692 12.03 24.52 -0.72
N GLU A 693 11.43 23.38 -1.07
CA GLU A 693 11.65 22.13 -0.35
C GLU A 693 13.05 21.55 -0.63
N ILE A 694 13.48 21.47 -1.90
CA ILE A 694 14.83 21.02 -2.30
C ILE A 694 15.91 21.85 -1.60
N THR A 695 15.76 23.17 -1.61
CA THR A 695 16.71 24.10 -0.99
C THR A 695 16.63 24.11 0.55
N GLY A 696 15.55 23.58 1.13
CA GLY A 696 15.42 23.33 2.56
C GLY A 696 16.08 22.03 3.02
N LEU A 697 16.10 21.00 2.17
CA LEU A 697 16.67 19.68 2.46
C LEU A 697 18.15 19.55 2.07
N THR A 698 18.60 20.28 1.05
CA THR A 698 19.96 20.19 0.50
C THR A 698 20.57 21.56 0.27
N ASN A 699 21.91 21.64 0.31
CA ASN A 699 22.61 22.87 -0.01
C ASN A 699 22.70 23.04 -1.54
N PRO A 700 22.27 24.17 -2.12
CA PRO A 700 22.40 24.41 -3.57
C PRO A 700 23.82 24.21 -4.12
N ASN A 701 24.85 24.47 -3.32
CA ASN A 701 26.26 24.33 -3.73
C ASN A 701 26.74 22.87 -3.83
N THR A 702 25.93 21.90 -3.41
CA THR A 702 26.26 20.47 -3.54
C THR A 702 25.62 19.83 -4.77
N TRP A 703 25.07 20.63 -5.70
CA TRP A 703 24.44 20.15 -6.93
C TRP A 703 25.40 20.31 -8.13
N PHE A 704 25.80 19.20 -8.76
CA PHE A 704 26.74 19.13 -9.88
C PHE A 704 26.15 18.50 -11.15
N HIS A 705 26.61 18.90 -12.33
CA HIS A 705 26.14 18.31 -13.59
C HIS A 705 26.79 16.92 -13.84
N CYS A 706 25.99 15.92 -14.20
CA CYS A 706 26.50 14.64 -14.71
C CYS A 706 25.95 14.33 -16.11
N PRO A 707 26.84 14.05 -17.08
CA PRO A 707 26.44 13.59 -18.40
C PRO A 707 25.51 12.37 -18.32
N GLY A 708 24.44 12.34 -19.11
CA GLY A 708 23.46 11.25 -19.08
C GLY A 708 24.06 9.85 -19.33
N LYS A 709 25.17 9.77 -20.07
CA LYS A 709 25.91 8.50 -20.28
C LYS A 709 26.54 7.97 -18.99
N ASP A 710 26.96 8.85 -18.11
CA ASP A 710 27.61 8.52 -16.84
C ASP A 710 26.61 8.50 -15.68
N ASN A 711 25.39 9.00 -15.88
CA ASN A 711 24.34 8.95 -14.87
C ASN A 711 23.79 7.51 -14.68
N PRO A 712 23.93 6.90 -13.50
CA PRO A 712 23.32 5.59 -13.21
C PRO A 712 21.79 5.67 -13.07
N SER A 713 21.24 6.83 -12.70
CA SER A 713 19.79 7.00 -12.57
C SER A 713 19.05 6.97 -13.91
N ASP A 714 19.71 7.07 -15.07
CA ASP A 714 19.06 6.88 -16.38
C ASP A 714 18.40 5.49 -16.48
N PHE A 715 18.97 4.49 -15.80
CA PHE A 715 18.39 3.15 -15.71
C PHE A 715 17.08 3.09 -14.92
N LEU A 716 16.85 4.06 -14.04
CA LEU A 716 15.60 4.18 -13.29
C LEU A 716 14.45 4.71 -14.14
N SER A 717 14.75 5.49 -15.18
CA SER A 717 13.75 6.10 -16.04
C SER A 717 13.51 5.33 -17.35
N ARG A 718 14.51 4.58 -17.83
CA ARG A 718 14.45 3.77 -19.07
C ARG A 718 14.30 2.26 -18.83
N GLY A 719 14.80 1.77 -17.71
CA GLY A 719 14.82 0.36 -17.36
C GLY A 719 15.93 -0.45 -18.03
N LEU A 720 16.17 -1.66 -17.52
CA LEU A 720 17.17 -2.62 -17.97
C LEU A 720 16.58 -4.03 -18.10
N SER A 721 17.20 -4.84 -18.96
CA SER A 721 16.98 -6.30 -18.95
C SER A 721 17.63 -6.95 -17.71
N ALA A 722 17.15 -8.11 -17.28
CA ALA A 722 17.78 -8.84 -16.17
C ALA A 722 19.26 -9.12 -16.45
N LYS A 723 19.57 -9.58 -17.67
CA LYS A 723 20.94 -9.84 -18.12
C LYS A 723 21.80 -8.58 -18.07
N SER A 724 21.28 -7.45 -18.53
CA SER A 724 21.98 -6.16 -18.47
C SER A 724 22.19 -5.74 -17.02
N LEU A 725 21.16 -5.81 -16.18
CA LEU A 725 21.21 -5.41 -14.78
C LEU A 725 22.28 -6.18 -13.99
N ILE A 726 22.40 -7.50 -14.21
CA ILE A 726 23.39 -8.34 -13.55
C ILE A 726 24.83 -7.90 -13.87
N CYS A 727 25.09 -7.50 -15.12
CA CYS A 727 26.43 -7.13 -15.57
C CYS A 727 26.71 -5.61 -15.50
N GLU A 728 25.72 -4.79 -15.13
CA GLU A 728 25.84 -3.33 -15.19
C GLU A 728 26.55 -2.76 -13.95
N ASN A 729 27.88 -2.70 -14.02
CA ASN A 729 28.72 -2.19 -12.94
C ASN A 729 28.39 -0.72 -12.59
N LYS A 730 27.95 0.10 -13.55
CA LYS A 730 27.58 1.49 -13.29
C LYS A 730 26.40 1.58 -12.32
N TRP A 731 25.47 0.63 -12.37
CA TRP A 731 24.33 0.57 -11.45
C TRP A 731 24.74 0.16 -10.04
N TRP A 732 25.60 -0.85 -9.90
CA TRP A 732 25.97 -1.39 -8.57
C TRP A 732 27.07 -0.60 -7.87
N ASN A 733 28.04 -0.09 -8.63
CA ASN A 733 29.25 0.54 -8.13
C ASN A 733 29.41 2.00 -8.57
N GLY A 734 28.37 2.59 -9.15
CA GLY A 734 28.37 3.97 -9.61
C GLY A 734 29.25 4.19 -10.85
N PRO A 735 29.27 5.42 -11.38
CA PRO A 735 30.13 5.75 -12.52
C PRO A 735 31.62 5.71 -12.16
N SER A 736 32.45 5.43 -13.16
CA SER A 736 33.90 5.22 -12.98
C SER A 736 34.63 6.41 -12.36
N PHE A 737 34.14 7.64 -12.55
CA PHE A 737 34.73 8.82 -11.93
C PHE A 737 34.54 8.86 -10.40
N LEU A 738 33.60 8.10 -9.82
CA LEU A 738 33.52 8.00 -8.36
C LEU A 738 34.65 7.15 -7.78
N LEU A 739 35.24 6.25 -8.59
CA LEU A 739 36.37 5.40 -8.19
C LEU A 739 37.71 6.17 -8.19
N SER A 740 37.77 7.38 -8.77
CA SER A 740 38.96 8.23 -8.70
C SER A 740 39.03 9.01 -7.38
N ASP A 741 40.24 9.42 -7.02
CA ASP A 741 40.52 10.03 -5.73
C ASP A 741 39.98 11.47 -5.62
N GLU A 742 40.03 12.21 -6.73
CA GLU A 742 39.45 13.54 -6.87
C GLU A 742 38.25 13.49 -7.84
N LEU A 743 37.21 14.25 -7.54
CA LEU A 743 36.14 14.55 -8.50
C LEU A 743 36.77 15.42 -9.59
N SER A 744 36.80 14.94 -10.84
CA SER A 744 37.39 15.66 -11.96
C SER A 744 36.74 17.03 -12.16
N GLU A 745 37.52 18.08 -12.39
CA GLU A 745 37.06 19.47 -12.67
C GLU A 745 36.03 19.55 -13.82
N THR A 746 35.98 18.56 -14.70
CA THR A 746 35.00 18.40 -15.78
C THR A 746 33.55 18.16 -15.31
N ILE A 747 33.32 17.85 -14.03
CA ILE A 747 31.98 17.77 -13.40
C ILE A 747 31.50 19.17 -12.97
N CYS A 748 32.37 20.19 -13.00
CA CYS A 748 32.11 21.56 -12.53
C CYS A 748 31.76 22.57 -13.62
N GLU A 749 31.85 22.22 -14.91
CA GLU A 749 31.45 23.13 -16.00
C GLU A 749 29.97 22.92 -16.35
N CYS A 750 29.11 23.70 -15.71
CA CYS A 750 27.72 23.85 -16.13
C CYS A 750 27.68 24.63 -17.47
N PRO A 751 27.14 24.06 -18.56
CA PRO A 751 26.78 24.86 -19.73
C PRO A 751 25.74 25.91 -19.31
N GLU A 752 25.84 27.15 -19.82
CA GLU A 752 24.79 28.15 -19.59
C GLU A 752 23.45 27.64 -20.17
N PRO A 753 22.34 27.68 -19.40
CA PRO A 753 21.06 27.19 -19.88
C PRO A 753 20.42 28.14 -20.88
N ASP A 754 19.73 27.55 -21.86
CA ASP A 754 18.73 28.25 -22.66
C ASP A 754 17.53 28.56 -21.75
N GLU A 755 17.40 29.81 -21.26
CA GLU A 755 16.26 30.26 -20.41
C GLU A 755 14.89 29.90 -21.00
N LYS A 756 14.83 29.69 -22.34
CA LYS A 756 13.67 29.33 -23.16
C LYS A 756 12.90 28.10 -22.66
N ASP A 757 13.56 27.11 -22.06
CA ASP A 757 12.91 25.85 -21.65
C ASP A 757 11.99 26.00 -20.40
N TYR A 758 12.17 27.04 -19.59
CA TYR A 758 11.41 27.28 -18.35
C TYR A 758 10.41 28.46 -18.40
N PHE A 759 10.31 29.18 -19.53
CA PHE A 759 9.40 30.32 -19.72
C PHE A 759 7.93 30.09 -19.31
N PRO A 760 7.30 28.89 -19.48
CA PRO A 760 5.89 28.74 -19.09
C PRO A 760 5.68 28.77 -17.56
N ASP A 761 6.72 28.56 -16.75
CA ASP A 761 6.62 28.51 -15.28
C ASP A 761 7.14 29.75 -14.56
N LEU A 762 7.71 30.71 -15.29
CA LEU A 762 7.92 32.05 -14.78
C LEU A 762 6.57 32.73 -14.53
N LYS A 763 6.47 33.47 -13.43
CA LYS A 763 5.37 34.41 -13.25
C LYS A 763 5.49 35.46 -14.35
N SER A 764 4.40 35.69 -15.07
CA SER A 764 4.31 36.86 -15.94
C SER A 764 4.50 38.09 -15.05
N GLU A 765 5.58 38.83 -15.27
CA GLU A 765 5.62 40.23 -14.88
C GLU A 765 4.58 40.94 -15.75
N ASN A 766 3.34 41.00 -15.27
CA ASN A 766 2.46 42.09 -15.70
C ASN A 766 3.09 43.35 -15.10
N SER A 767 4.08 43.90 -15.79
CA SER A 767 4.36 45.31 -15.69
C SER A 767 3.06 45.99 -16.11
N ASN A 768 2.24 46.36 -15.12
CA ASN A 768 1.25 47.38 -15.33
C ASN A 768 2.05 48.63 -15.69
N ILE A 769 2.29 48.83 -16.98
CA ILE A 769 2.77 50.10 -17.51
C ILE A 769 1.65 51.08 -17.25
N VAL A 770 1.67 51.71 -16.08
CA VAL A 770 0.86 52.90 -15.83
C VAL A 770 1.49 53.99 -16.67
N LEU A 771 0.96 54.20 -17.88
CA LEU A 771 1.21 55.39 -18.66
C LEU A 771 0.58 56.56 -17.91
N THR A 772 1.34 57.18 -17.02
CA THR A 772 0.98 58.48 -16.46
C THR A 772 1.19 59.53 -17.55
N LEU A 773 0.13 59.80 -18.31
CA LEU A 773 0.04 60.99 -19.15
C LEU A 773 0.05 62.22 -18.23
N ASN A 774 1.22 62.86 -18.10
CA ASN A 774 1.31 64.20 -17.56
C ASN A 774 0.71 65.17 -18.58
N SER A 775 -0.62 65.29 -18.62
CA SER A 775 -1.27 66.40 -19.30
C SER A 775 -1.01 67.65 -18.48
N ASN A 776 0.03 68.40 -18.85
CA ASN A 776 0.18 69.78 -18.42
C ASN A 776 -1.04 70.57 -18.89
N LYS A 777 -2.00 70.76 -17.97
CA LYS A 777 -3.05 71.78 -17.95
C LYS A 777 -4.08 71.77 -19.09
N THR A 778 -5.31 72.09 -18.68
CA THR A 778 -6.46 72.59 -19.48
C THR A 778 -7.31 71.59 -20.27
N PHE A 779 -8.10 70.79 -19.56
CA PHE A 779 -9.46 70.46 -20.05
C PHE A 779 -10.50 70.48 -18.93
N PHE A 780 -10.15 70.00 -17.73
CA PHE A 780 -11.07 70.01 -16.58
C PHE A 780 -11.21 71.36 -15.86
N ASP A 781 -10.21 72.24 -15.93
CA ASP A 781 -10.29 73.59 -15.32
C ASP A 781 -11.30 74.52 -16.04
N TYR A 782 -11.68 74.21 -17.27
CA TYR A 782 -12.63 75.01 -18.06
C TYR A 782 -14.10 74.66 -17.77
N LEU A 783 -14.37 73.55 -17.06
CA LEU A 783 -15.73 73.03 -16.86
C LEU A 783 -16.32 73.31 -15.48
N ILE A 784 -15.53 73.75 -14.48
CA ILE A 784 -16.00 73.84 -13.09
C ILE A 784 -16.00 75.29 -12.52
N ASN A 785 -15.47 76.29 -13.22
CA ASN A 785 -15.48 77.68 -12.73
C ASN A 785 -16.53 78.59 -13.39
N ARG A 786 -17.81 78.23 -13.23
CA ARG A 786 -18.93 79.18 -13.27
C ARG A 786 -19.48 79.38 -11.86
N SER A 787 -18.90 80.31 -11.13
CA SER A 787 -19.61 81.07 -10.11
C SER A 787 -19.10 82.51 -10.11
N ASN A 788 -20.04 83.44 -10.19
CA ASN A 788 -19.85 84.88 -10.20
C ASN A 788 -19.07 85.41 -8.98
N ARG A 789 -18.29 86.46 -9.25
CA ARG A 789 -17.51 87.36 -8.38
C ARG A 789 -16.09 86.97 -8.03
#